data_AF-A0ABD6PNI5-F1
#
_entry.id   AF-A0ABD6PNI5-F1
#
_cell.length_a   1.000
_cell.length_b   1.000
_cell.length_c   1.000
_cell.angle_alpha   90.00
_cell.angle_beta   90.00
_cell.angle_gamma   90.00
#
_symmetry.space_group_name_H-M   'P 1'
#
loop_
_entity.id
_entity.type
_entity.pdbx_description
1 polymer ?
#
loop_
_entity_poly.entity_id
_entity_poly.type
_entity_poly.pdbx_seq_one_letter_code
_entity_poly.pdbx_strand_id
1 'polypeptide(L)'
;MSSNLDKAILKIAGAVADAKKASKEAKELASQPVTAAVGEEGTLKINENDTGLKLITPSNVSKAVSNALGGADVANNIAKEQARFEAKQQEANMKIAIERGVYYLEDALDDDMRAKVLSGMFAQKENKLSREEASAVSRKLTEFIAKIPDGSYLTARNGSAFAVDKNIGYMPDVFGADGRAVTVGGMKLTIDGAQPCIYIKGKNFLFVDFRGVTFVVESFGVNVFEMDGGTGNTIIHGGIIRSRRYLEKGYVGGRQGLFAPIDGWTPENPDVGYGYADKGLYDLGFNTTTLMHDLARYRNNAAQVQNVKKPADLTWAQVKEHERNQSVRKYLSVGGYWNADGTKNQFPQEDGTVSEEWGMWAGGQRGSSANGWVFYDVHHMTVWDFDIRGMTGSALQFGLYSTRDCRAVDGGDIDTAIRERMVCYDCKVYGGFMDANYIGGIGVVRGVGITIEGMNCIEGKVGHPDASLGHSRDNSQVTVDPGYWLWTSRYLPQIGIRFLNNHFGFAARKVCDAHTGNNIQIIGNSGKCLYYGTGVVIEETFAMDSTKGGRSESTSFEYQESNIVIKDNEFICGLNGIFLINGATGVKARKDKNLWWLRANITVQNNRIYAPRGIPCNFGHNRFTISDNSCTFALPFGEPFGLRYLSAINIKKGGQNYSPDTKIVIAGGGDGARGGAATCTVTNGVITAIRITATGTKYSDAKSISVQAVDPTGQGSGAEFEAFCNAASYAYMIGAEARYGTIDASYIANNTARNSPHGNYDRQFLSANLTGCTVRDNRLDITPYTKGTNPALPYVSDRDYVHRSGVVSQGFYQTGTHTDCRHDNNKTWNQVTGIYADHVFRNTETASGTSAGSSSVSRSDVDVLIQNAVAAAIAPIKAKLEAAPSGGGGGATGQPASPSPDVATPAAPSNIKFSLANAEINALEASADAGTAKLISVVTSVKAGDPDGWTGAVAEEDGKKVIKAVAGENGKGHRYLETSGVSATSNTQTALVMPFKVVRGGSDGGAFIVLPMIGGSPAVGSMVATHGAEGFTLRVPDDSTVDGKVVRATDVFAYNKWHVAKIQISAAFDKIRFGTSHVANTGRSITIGAGFEILQGDVSKAAEKAAALMTAYSVAAV
;
A
#
# COMPACT_ATOMS: atom_id res chain seq x y z
N MET A 1 -5.84 113.50 4.35
CA MET A 1 -4.93 112.44 4.86
C MET A 1 -5.79 111.26 5.26
N SER A 2 -5.60 110.08 4.68
CA SER A 2 -6.11 108.81 5.24
C SER A 2 -4.92 107.87 5.39
N SER A 3 -4.82 107.19 6.54
CA SER A 3 -3.61 106.49 6.96
C SER A 3 -3.46 105.14 6.25
N ASN A 4 -2.25 104.56 6.28
CA ASN A 4 -2.00 103.20 5.78
C ASN A 4 -2.85 102.14 6.51
N LEU A 5 -3.40 102.45 7.68
CA LEU A 5 -4.29 101.59 8.45
C LEU A 5 -5.70 101.51 7.82
N ASP A 6 -6.22 102.63 7.28
CA ASP A 6 -7.57 102.68 6.69
C ASP A 6 -7.64 101.91 5.37
N LYS A 7 -6.56 101.94 4.57
CA LYS A 7 -6.42 101.12 3.35
C LYS A 7 -6.25 99.64 3.67
N ALA A 8 -5.60 99.29 4.79
CA ALA A 8 -5.46 97.91 5.25
C ALA A 8 -6.81 97.34 5.72
N ILE A 9 -7.61 98.11 6.45
CA ILE A 9 -8.93 97.69 6.94
C ILE A 9 -9.92 97.43 5.79
N LEU A 10 -9.94 98.29 4.75
CA LEU A 10 -10.78 98.07 3.56
C LEU A 10 -10.36 96.84 2.73
N LYS A 11 -9.04 96.58 2.60
CA LYS A 11 -8.53 95.37 1.91
C LYS A 11 -8.84 94.10 2.70
N ILE A 12 -8.76 94.15 4.03
CA ILE A 12 -9.12 93.03 4.91
C ILE A 12 -10.63 92.77 4.85
N ALA A 13 -11.48 93.80 4.82
CA ALA A 13 -12.93 93.64 4.71
C ALA A 13 -13.36 93.00 3.38
N GLY A 14 -12.74 93.39 2.25
CA GLY A 14 -12.95 92.75 0.94
C GLY A 14 -12.47 91.29 0.90
N ALA A 15 -11.26 91.02 1.41
CA ALA A 15 -10.71 89.67 1.48
C ALA A 15 -11.52 88.74 2.40
N VAL A 16 -12.14 89.26 3.46
CA VAL A 16 -13.02 88.50 4.35
C VAL A 16 -14.37 88.19 3.70
N ALA A 17 -14.89 89.07 2.84
CA ALA A 17 -16.11 88.82 2.08
C ALA A 17 -15.89 87.75 0.99
N ASP A 18 -14.77 87.84 0.26
CA ASP A 18 -14.38 86.85 -0.75
C ASP A 18 -14.04 85.50 -0.11
N ALA A 19 -13.37 85.49 1.05
CA ALA A 19 -13.11 84.28 1.82
C ALA A 19 -14.40 83.62 2.36
N LYS A 20 -15.44 84.41 2.70
CA LYS A 20 -16.75 83.85 3.08
C LYS A 20 -17.50 83.26 1.90
N LYS A 21 -17.42 83.88 0.71
CA LYS A 21 -18.02 83.32 -0.52
C LYS A 21 -17.32 82.04 -0.96
N ALA A 22 -15.98 82.04 -1.00
CA ALA A 22 -15.17 80.86 -1.30
C ALA A 22 -15.33 79.76 -0.24
N SER A 23 -15.50 80.10 1.04
CA SER A 23 -15.82 79.12 2.09
C SER A 23 -17.22 78.53 1.93
N LYS A 24 -18.18 79.27 1.38
CA LYS A 24 -19.54 78.77 1.11
C LYS A 24 -19.56 77.84 -0.11
N GLU A 25 -18.87 78.21 -1.20
CA GLU A 25 -18.69 77.37 -2.39
C GLU A 25 -17.84 76.11 -2.09
N ALA A 26 -16.79 76.24 -1.26
CA ALA A 26 -16.00 75.10 -0.79
C ALA A 26 -16.78 74.21 0.19
N LYS A 27 -17.71 74.77 0.99
CA LYS A 27 -18.66 73.97 1.78
C LYS A 27 -19.68 73.25 0.90
N GLU A 28 -20.11 73.84 -0.22
CA GLU A 28 -20.99 73.17 -1.19
C GLU A 28 -20.26 72.07 -1.97
N LEU A 29 -19.02 72.31 -2.43
CA LEU A 29 -18.21 71.26 -3.09
C LEU A 29 -17.75 70.17 -2.12
N ALA A 30 -17.38 70.51 -0.89
CA ALA A 30 -17.10 69.52 0.15
C ALA A 30 -18.36 68.84 0.69
N SER A 31 -19.56 69.36 0.38
CA SER A 31 -20.84 68.70 0.71
C SER A 31 -21.26 67.65 -0.31
N GLN A 32 -20.59 67.55 -1.46
CA GLN A 32 -20.77 66.43 -2.37
C GLN A 32 -19.59 65.47 -2.26
N PRO A 33 -19.81 64.22 -1.82
CA PRO A 33 -18.73 63.26 -1.68
C PRO A 33 -18.17 62.89 -3.07
N VAL A 34 -16.88 63.13 -3.30
CA VAL A 34 -16.15 62.51 -4.41
C VAL A 34 -15.93 61.05 -4.06
N THR A 35 -16.66 60.14 -4.70
CA THR A 35 -16.57 58.71 -4.45
C THR A 35 -15.58 58.08 -5.43
N ALA A 36 -14.36 57.84 -4.97
CA ALA A 36 -13.43 56.97 -5.64
C ALA A 36 -13.70 55.51 -5.21
N ALA A 37 -14.05 54.64 -6.15
CA ALA A 37 -14.36 53.24 -5.90
C ALA A 37 -13.65 52.35 -6.90
N VAL A 38 -13.15 51.20 -6.45
CA VAL A 38 -12.49 50.23 -7.33
C VAL A 38 -13.49 49.12 -7.63
N GLY A 39 -13.82 48.93 -8.91
CA GLY A 39 -14.74 47.88 -9.36
C GLY A 39 -14.16 46.48 -9.18
N GLU A 40 -14.99 45.44 -9.26
CA GLU A 40 -14.64 44.05 -8.96
C GLU A 40 -13.44 43.50 -9.78
N GLU A 41 -13.15 44.06 -10.96
CA GLU A 41 -11.98 43.71 -11.78
C GLU A 41 -10.73 44.57 -11.55
N GLY A 42 -10.72 45.41 -10.51
CA GLY A 42 -9.61 46.30 -10.19
C GLY A 42 -9.63 47.66 -10.91
N THR A 43 -10.67 48.00 -11.65
CA THR A 43 -10.74 49.29 -12.39
C THR A 43 -11.15 50.43 -11.45
N LEU A 44 -10.38 51.53 -11.42
CA LEU A 44 -10.69 52.71 -10.62
C LEU A 44 -11.82 53.52 -11.26
N LYS A 45 -12.86 53.80 -10.49
CA LYS A 45 -13.96 54.69 -10.84
C LYS A 45 -13.95 55.91 -9.93
N ILE A 46 -14.24 57.08 -10.48
CA ILE A 46 -14.45 58.30 -9.71
C ILE A 46 -15.83 58.84 -10.06
N ASN A 47 -16.67 59.02 -9.04
CA ASN A 47 -18.07 59.43 -9.17
C ASN A 47 -18.79 58.57 -10.22
N GLU A 48 -18.60 57.25 -10.11
CA GLU A 48 -19.21 56.20 -10.93
C GLU A 48 -18.74 56.09 -12.39
N ASN A 49 -17.90 56.99 -12.87
CA ASN A 49 -17.31 56.91 -14.21
C ASN A 49 -16.00 56.09 -14.21
N ASP A 50 -15.89 55.12 -15.14
CA ASP A 50 -14.66 54.35 -15.33
C ASP A 50 -13.53 55.23 -15.85
N THR A 51 -12.41 55.23 -15.12
CA THR A 51 -11.24 56.04 -15.50
C THR A 51 -10.30 55.31 -16.46
N GLY A 52 -10.54 54.02 -16.73
CA GLY A 52 -9.67 53.15 -17.54
C GLY A 52 -8.38 52.68 -16.84
N LEU A 53 -8.08 53.19 -15.64
CA LEU A 53 -6.94 52.77 -14.83
C LEU A 53 -7.23 51.49 -14.05
N LYS A 54 -6.43 50.43 -14.26
CA LYS A 54 -6.50 49.19 -13.47
C LYS A 54 -5.51 49.22 -12.30
N LEU A 55 -6.04 48.99 -11.10
CA LEU A 55 -5.33 48.91 -9.82
C LEU A 55 -5.23 47.44 -9.38
N ILE A 56 -4.05 47.06 -8.86
CA ILE A 56 -3.82 45.72 -8.28
C ILE A 56 -4.51 45.65 -6.92
N THR A 57 -5.56 44.85 -6.79
CA THR A 57 -6.35 44.71 -5.56
C THR A 57 -5.90 43.49 -4.73
N PRO A 58 -6.07 43.51 -3.39
CA PRO A 58 -5.77 42.37 -2.53
C PRO A 58 -6.55 41.10 -2.89
N SER A 59 -7.76 41.22 -3.44
CA SER A 59 -8.54 40.05 -3.90
C SER A 59 -7.93 39.41 -5.16
N ASN A 60 -7.38 40.21 -6.08
CA ASN A 60 -6.68 39.70 -7.26
C ASN A 60 -5.35 39.05 -6.89
N VAL A 61 -4.64 39.61 -5.91
CA VAL A 61 -3.46 38.99 -5.31
C VAL A 61 -3.85 37.71 -4.57
N SER A 62 -4.93 37.71 -3.78
CA SER A 62 -5.41 36.54 -3.05
C SER A 62 -5.92 35.43 -3.97
N LYS A 63 -6.59 35.75 -5.09
CA LYS A 63 -7.01 34.75 -6.09
C LYS A 63 -5.81 34.14 -6.79
N ALA A 64 -4.82 34.96 -7.16
CA ALA A 64 -3.56 34.48 -7.73
C ALA A 64 -2.78 33.63 -6.73
N VAL A 65 -2.76 34.02 -5.46
CA VAL A 65 -2.10 33.30 -4.36
C VAL A 65 -2.86 32.02 -3.98
N SER A 66 -4.19 32.00 -3.95
CA SER A 66 -4.99 30.79 -3.71
C SER A 66 -4.92 29.80 -4.87
N ASN A 67 -4.88 30.29 -6.12
CA ASN A 67 -4.63 29.43 -7.28
C ASN A 67 -3.20 28.89 -7.29
N ALA A 68 -2.22 29.66 -6.84
CA ALA A 68 -0.85 29.19 -6.64
C ALA A 68 -0.80 28.12 -5.53
N LEU A 69 -1.41 28.38 -4.36
CA LEU A 69 -1.36 27.52 -3.17
C LEU A 69 -2.25 26.27 -3.24
N GLY A 70 -3.31 26.28 -4.04
CA GLY A 70 -4.23 25.15 -4.21
C GLY A 70 -3.90 24.20 -5.37
N GLY A 71 -2.88 24.52 -6.17
CA GLY A 71 -2.44 23.65 -7.26
C GLY A 71 -1.70 22.41 -6.76
N ALA A 72 -1.80 21.30 -7.50
CA ALA A 72 -0.96 20.11 -7.28
C ALA A 72 0.54 20.44 -7.23
N ASP A 73 0.93 21.53 -7.90
CA ASP A 73 2.28 22.09 -7.87
C ASP A 73 2.70 22.59 -6.49
N VAL A 74 1.83 23.12 -5.63
CA VAL A 74 2.21 23.57 -4.28
C VAL A 74 2.34 22.41 -3.30
N ALA A 75 1.48 21.39 -3.36
CA ALA A 75 1.72 20.14 -2.61
C ALA A 75 3.05 19.48 -3.03
N ASN A 76 3.31 19.43 -4.35
CA ASN A 76 4.59 18.96 -4.88
C ASN A 76 5.77 19.86 -4.46
N ASN A 77 5.59 21.18 -4.39
CA ASN A 77 6.64 22.10 -3.95
C ASN A 77 6.89 22.03 -2.44
N ILE A 78 5.86 21.83 -1.61
CA ILE A 78 6.01 21.58 -0.18
C ILE A 78 6.73 20.25 0.05
N ALA A 79 6.34 19.18 -0.66
CA ALA A 79 7.05 17.91 -0.60
C ALA A 79 8.51 18.03 -1.07
N LYS A 80 8.77 18.81 -2.14
CA LYS A 80 10.14 19.12 -2.58
C LYS A 80 10.92 19.94 -1.56
N GLU A 81 10.33 20.95 -0.94
CA GLU A 81 10.98 21.77 0.09
C GLU A 81 11.21 20.98 1.39
N GLN A 82 10.30 20.08 1.74
CA GLN A 82 10.47 19.16 2.87
C GLN A 82 11.58 18.14 2.58
N ALA A 83 11.63 17.58 1.37
CA ALA A 83 12.75 16.73 0.93
C ALA A 83 14.09 17.50 0.90
N ARG A 84 14.09 18.77 0.47
CA ARG A 84 15.27 19.65 0.52
C ARG A 84 15.70 19.94 1.95
N PHE A 85 14.75 20.16 2.86
CA PHE A 85 15.03 20.39 4.27
C PHE A 85 15.59 19.12 4.94
N GLU A 86 14.97 17.95 4.69
CA GLU A 86 15.49 16.65 5.13
C GLU A 86 16.92 16.42 4.61
N ALA A 87 17.20 16.70 3.34
CA ALA A 87 18.53 16.59 2.75
C ALA A 87 19.54 17.53 3.41
N LYS A 88 19.18 18.80 3.65
CA LYS A 88 20.03 19.77 4.36
C LYS A 88 20.28 19.33 5.81
N GLN A 89 19.28 18.76 6.47
CA GLN A 89 19.40 18.26 7.83
C GLN A 89 20.29 17.01 7.90
N GLN A 90 20.20 16.11 6.92
CA GLN A 90 21.13 14.98 6.77
C GLN A 90 22.57 15.47 6.54
N GLU A 91 22.79 16.45 5.65
CA GLU A 91 24.11 17.02 5.41
C GLU A 91 24.70 17.68 6.68
N ALA A 92 23.88 18.44 7.41
CA ALA A 92 24.28 19.05 8.67
C ALA A 92 24.60 17.99 9.75
N ASN A 93 23.75 16.97 9.90
CA ASN A 93 23.96 15.87 10.83
C ASN A 93 25.21 15.06 10.48
N MET A 94 25.51 14.88 9.19
CA MET A 94 26.73 14.20 8.74
C MET A 94 27.99 15.00 9.11
N LYS A 95 27.98 16.33 8.93
CA LYS A 95 29.08 17.20 9.39
C LYS A 95 29.28 17.09 10.90
N ILE A 96 28.20 17.15 11.67
CA ILE A 96 28.21 16.95 13.13
C ILE A 96 28.75 15.56 13.48
N ALA A 97 28.40 14.52 12.73
CA ALA A 97 28.86 13.16 12.99
C ALA A 97 30.37 13.00 12.77
N ILE A 98 30.92 13.62 11.72
CA ILE A 98 32.36 13.66 11.47
C ILE A 98 33.07 14.41 12.62
N GLU A 99 32.52 15.53 13.08
CA GLU A 99 33.03 16.27 14.24
C GLU A 99 32.96 15.47 15.54
N ARG A 100 31.97 14.58 15.69
CA ARG A 100 31.80 13.69 16.85
C ARG A 100 32.71 12.46 16.82
N GLY A 101 33.20 12.05 15.65
CA GLY A 101 34.19 10.99 15.51
C GLY A 101 33.92 10.06 14.33
N VAL A 102 35.00 9.71 13.63
CA VAL A 102 35.03 8.70 12.56
C VAL A 102 35.64 7.42 13.11
N TYR A 103 34.89 6.32 13.01
CA TYR A 103 35.27 5.02 13.54
C TYR A 103 35.53 4.04 12.40
N TYR A 104 36.73 3.47 12.37
CA TYR A 104 37.17 2.55 11.32
C TYR A 104 37.08 1.10 11.81
N LEU A 105 36.40 0.23 11.07
CA LEU A 105 36.22 -1.18 11.44
C LEU A 105 37.55 -1.92 11.63
N GLU A 106 38.62 -1.54 10.92
CA GLU A 106 39.93 -2.18 11.07
C GLU A 106 40.56 -1.96 12.44
N ASP A 107 40.13 -0.92 13.18
CA ASP A 107 40.62 -0.63 14.53
C ASP A 107 40.11 -1.65 15.56
N ALA A 108 39.16 -2.52 15.19
CA ALA A 108 38.71 -3.63 16.01
C ALA A 108 39.65 -4.86 15.97
N LEU A 109 40.60 -4.89 15.03
CA LEU A 109 41.39 -6.07 14.69
C LEU A 109 42.81 -5.99 15.27
N ASP A 110 43.44 -7.15 15.45
CA ASP A 110 44.88 -7.21 15.75
C ASP A 110 45.71 -6.86 14.51
N ASP A 111 47.00 -6.53 14.70
CA ASP A 111 47.85 -5.98 13.65
C ASP A 111 47.99 -6.90 12.41
N ASP A 112 48.06 -8.22 12.60
CA ASP A 112 48.16 -9.19 11.50
C ASP A 112 46.86 -9.24 10.68
N MET A 113 45.71 -9.43 11.35
CA MET A 113 44.43 -9.47 10.66
C MET A 113 44.09 -8.13 10.02
N ARG A 114 44.42 -7.02 10.71
CA ARG A 114 44.28 -5.66 10.19
C ARG A 114 45.08 -5.47 8.90
N ALA A 115 46.34 -5.91 8.85
CA ALA A 115 47.15 -5.81 7.65
C ALA A 115 46.55 -6.61 6.47
N LYS A 116 46.05 -7.83 6.73
CA LYS A 116 45.38 -8.65 5.72
C LYS A 116 44.12 -7.96 5.18
N VAL A 117 43.28 -7.42 6.06
CA VAL A 117 42.08 -6.66 5.69
C VAL A 117 42.43 -5.45 4.84
N LEU A 118 43.37 -4.61 5.29
CA LEU A 118 43.79 -3.39 4.58
C LEU A 118 44.39 -3.67 3.20
N SER A 119 45.02 -4.83 3.01
CA SER A 119 45.55 -5.24 1.71
C SER A 119 44.48 -5.71 0.71
N GLY A 120 43.22 -5.85 1.15
CA GLY A 120 42.13 -6.40 0.35
C GLY A 120 42.21 -7.91 0.13
N MET A 121 43.06 -8.62 0.89
CA MET A 121 43.39 -10.03 0.67
C MET A 121 42.15 -10.92 0.50
N PHE A 122 41.14 -10.73 1.36
CA PHE A 122 39.97 -11.61 1.44
C PHE A 122 38.97 -11.45 0.27
N ALA A 123 39.11 -10.41 -0.57
CA ALA A 123 38.28 -10.23 -1.76
C ALA A 123 38.59 -11.27 -2.86
N GLN A 124 39.75 -11.93 -2.80
CA GLN A 124 40.14 -12.99 -3.73
C GLN A 124 39.54 -14.33 -3.30
N LYS A 125 39.11 -15.15 -4.26
CA LYS A 125 38.43 -16.44 -3.99
C LYS A 125 39.34 -17.45 -3.28
N GLU A 126 40.66 -17.38 -3.48
CA GLU A 126 41.65 -18.29 -2.93
C GLU A 126 41.94 -18.03 -1.44
N ASN A 127 41.73 -16.80 -0.98
CA ASN A 127 42.08 -16.35 0.37
C ASN A 127 40.86 -16.45 1.30
N LYS A 128 40.39 -17.67 1.55
CA LYS A 128 39.29 -17.93 2.48
C LYS A 128 39.79 -18.20 3.90
N LEU A 129 39.02 -17.76 4.89
CA LEU A 129 39.21 -18.17 6.28
C LEU A 129 38.39 -19.41 6.61
N SER A 130 38.80 -20.16 7.64
CA SER A 130 37.89 -21.12 8.28
C SER A 130 36.70 -20.40 8.90
N ARG A 131 35.61 -21.13 9.14
CA ARG A 131 34.39 -20.58 9.77
C ARG A 131 34.69 -19.97 11.13
N GLU A 132 35.53 -20.64 11.90
CA GLU A 132 35.91 -20.25 13.25
C GLU A 132 36.70 -18.95 13.24
N GLU A 133 37.66 -18.80 12.32
CA GLU A 133 38.46 -17.57 12.16
C GLU A 133 37.60 -16.39 11.68
N ALA A 134 36.75 -16.60 10.67
CA ALA A 134 35.85 -15.57 10.16
C ALA A 134 34.78 -15.15 11.19
N SER A 135 34.30 -16.10 12.02
CA SER A 135 33.43 -15.82 13.16
C SER A 135 34.15 -14.96 14.21
N ALA A 136 35.44 -15.21 14.49
CA ALA A 136 36.20 -14.40 15.42
C ALA A 136 36.36 -12.94 14.94
N VAL A 137 36.59 -12.71 13.64
CA VAL A 137 36.59 -11.37 13.03
C VAL A 137 35.23 -10.70 13.24
N SER A 138 34.16 -11.42 12.90
CA SER A 138 32.76 -10.97 13.00
C SER A 138 32.37 -10.50 14.41
N ARG A 139 32.82 -11.25 15.44
CA ARG A 139 32.64 -10.87 16.85
C ARG A 139 33.36 -9.58 17.21
N LYS A 140 34.64 -9.45 16.85
CA LYS A 140 35.43 -8.23 17.11
C LYS A 140 34.77 -6.99 16.51
N LEU A 141 34.29 -7.09 15.27
CA LEU A 141 33.58 -6.00 14.60
C LEU A 141 32.28 -5.63 15.32
N THR A 142 31.48 -6.63 15.69
CA THR A 142 30.22 -6.42 16.42
C THR A 142 30.44 -5.74 17.76
N GLU A 143 31.43 -6.20 18.54
CA GLU A 143 31.77 -5.63 19.84
C GLU A 143 32.35 -4.21 19.73
N PHE A 144 33.07 -3.91 18.66
CA PHE A 144 33.55 -2.57 18.36
C PHE A 144 32.39 -1.63 18.05
N ILE A 145 31.50 -2.02 17.14
CA ILE A 145 30.33 -1.21 16.76
C ILE A 145 29.43 -0.92 17.97
N ALA A 146 29.26 -1.90 18.87
CA ALA A 146 28.47 -1.71 20.08
C ALA A 146 28.95 -0.52 20.94
N LYS A 147 30.26 -0.22 20.94
CA LYS A 147 30.89 0.87 21.70
C LYS A 147 30.81 2.24 21.03
N ILE A 148 30.43 2.31 19.75
CA ILE A 148 30.35 3.58 18.99
C ILE A 148 29.20 4.45 19.50
N PRO A 149 29.41 5.74 19.81
CA PRO A 149 28.33 6.63 20.23
C PRO A 149 27.30 6.90 19.14
N ASP A 150 26.07 7.26 19.54
CA ASP A 150 25.04 7.73 18.60
C ASP A 150 25.47 9.02 17.89
N GLY A 151 25.00 9.19 16.64
CA GLY A 151 25.38 10.34 15.82
C GLY A 151 26.82 10.31 15.34
N SER A 152 27.47 9.14 15.28
CA SER A 152 28.86 8.99 14.81
C SER A 152 28.93 8.52 13.35
N TYR A 153 30.12 8.61 12.77
CA TYR A 153 30.41 8.09 11.42
C TYR A 153 31.16 6.75 11.52
N LEU A 154 30.60 5.69 10.95
CA LEU A 154 31.17 4.35 10.88
C LEU A 154 31.62 4.03 9.45
N THR A 155 32.88 3.65 9.29
CA THR A 155 33.47 3.37 7.98
C THR A 155 34.59 2.33 8.06
N ALA A 156 35.21 2.05 6.92
CA ALA A 156 36.46 1.32 6.79
C ALA A 156 37.23 1.94 5.62
N ARG A 157 38.54 1.73 5.58
CA ARG A 157 39.41 2.30 4.55
C ARG A 157 39.10 1.67 3.20
N ASN A 158 39.10 2.50 2.16
CA ASN A 158 38.84 2.04 0.79
C ASN A 158 39.84 0.94 0.39
N GLY A 159 39.34 -0.13 -0.24
CA GLY A 159 40.14 -1.32 -0.58
C GLY A 159 40.19 -2.39 0.51
N SER A 160 39.75 -2.08 1.74
CA SER A 160 39.66 -3.08 2.80
C SER A 160 38.69 -4.21 2.43
N ALA A 161 39.07 -5.45 2.74
CA ALA A 161 38.22 -6.62 2.57
C ALA A 161 38.14 -7.41 3.87
N PHE A 162 36.94 -7.71 4.35
CA PHE A 162 36.70 -8.48 5.57
C PHE A 162 36.12 -9.86 5.23
N ALA A 163 36.72 -10.93 5.74
CA ALA A 163 36.10 -12.25 5.75
C ALA A 163 35.27 -12.41 7.04
N VAL A 164 33.99 -12.76 6.90
CA VAL A 164 33.01 -12.78 8.00
C VAL A 164 32.16 -14.05 7.95
N ASP A 165 31.67 -14.49 9.11
CA ASP A 165 30.78 -15.65 9.23
C ASP A 165 29.95 -15.55 10.52
N LYS A 166 28.99 -16.46 10.70
CA LYS A 166 28.06 -16.53 11.83
C LYS A 166 28.78 -16.46 13.18
N ASN A 167 28.27 -15.61 14.09
CA ASN A 167 28.76 -15.53 15.47
C ASN A 167 28.20 -16.67 16.35
N ILE A 168 28.65 -17.91 16.13
CA ILE A 168 28.20 -19.10 16.89
C ILE A 168 28.29 -18.85 18.40
N GLY A 169 27.26 -19.20 19.18
CA GLY A 169 27.24 -19.03 20.64
C GLY A 169 27.21 -17.59 21.16
N TYR A 170 27.18 -16.57 20.30
CA TYR A 170 27.17 -15.17 20.72
C TYR A 170 25.75 -14.69 21.05
N MET A 171 25.59 -13.93 22.15
CA MET A 171 24.32 -13.39 22.63
C MET A 171 23.14 -14.40 22.60
N PRO A 172 23.27 -15.56 23.28
CA PRO A 172 22.25 -16.62 23.23
C PRO A 172 20.88 -16.15 23.77
N ASP A 173 20.84 -15.14 24.63
CA ASP A 173 19.58 -14.57 25.13
C ASP A 173 18.83 -13.72 24.08
N VAL A 174 19.54 -13.26 23.04
CA VAL A 174 18.96 -12.45 21.95
C VAL A 174 18.60 -13.32 20.76
N PHE A 175 19.51 -14.21 20.35
CA PHE A 175 19.38 -15.00 19.13
C PHE A 175 18.99 -16.46 19.39
N GLY A 176 18.82 -16.86 20.65
CA GLY A 176 18.63 -18.24 21.06
C GLY A 176 19.96 -18.97 21.24
N ALA A 177 19.99 -19.93 22.17
CA ALA A 177 21.13 -20.82 22.35
C ALA A 177 21.25 -21.83 21.19
N ASP A 178 22.48 -22.28 20.95
CA ASP A 178 22.77 -23.33 19.97
C ASP A 178 22.31 -24.72 20.48
N GLY A 179 21.95 -25.63 19.58
CA GLY A 179 21.59 -27.01 19.93
C GLY A 179 20.22 -27.21 20.61
N ARG A 180 19.30 -26.23 20.53
CA ARG A 180 17.94 -26.38 21.07
C ARG A 180 17.16 -27.42 20.27
N ALA A 181 16.42 -28.30 20.95
CA ALA A 181 15.53 -29.23 20.28
C ALA A 181 14.10 -28.69 20.24
N VAL A 182 13.56 -28.50 19.05
CA VAL A 182 12.21 -27.95 18.85
C VAL A 182 11.35 -28.94 18.06
N THR A 183 10.15 -29.23 18.58
CA THR A 183 9.16 -30.09 17.93
C THR A 183 8.01 -29.24 17.40
N VAL A 184 7.79 -29.25 16.10
CA VAL A 184 6.66 -28.57 15.46
C VAL A 184 6.02 -29.48 14.44
N GLY A 185 4.69 -29.53 14.46
CA GLY A 185 3.91 -30.44 13.62
C GLY A 185 4.40 -31.89 13.74
N GLY A 186 4.80 -32.34 14.93
CA GLY A 186 5.31 -33.70 15.15
C GLY A 186 6.72 -34.00 14.61
N MET A 187 7.39 -33.06 13.94
CA MET A 187 8.78 -33.21 13.52
C MET A 187 9.71 -32.45 14.47
N LYS A 188 10.70 -33.16 15.02
CA LYS A 188 11.73 -32.62 15.91
C LYS A 188 12.95 -32.24 15.08
N LEU A 189 13.39 -30.98 15.19
CA LEU A 189 14.64 -30.48 14.61
C LEU A 189 15.53 -29.89 15.69
N THR A 190 16.85 -30.03 15.51
CA THR A 190 17.83 -29.25 16.25
C THR A 190 17.91 -27.87 15.61
N ILE A 191 17.83 -26.84 16.44
CA ILE A 191 17.95 -25.44 16.02
C ILE A 191 19.06 -24.75 16.82
N ASP A 192 19.88 -24.01 16.10
CA ASP A 192 20.91 -23.15 16.64
C ASP A 192 20.40 -21.73 16.88
N GLY A 193 21.24 -20.88 17.44
CA GLY A 193 21.01 -19.45 17.50
C GLY A 193 20.98 -18.84 16.10
N ALA A 194 20.26 -17.74 15.95
CA ALA A 194 20.11 -17.02 14.67
C ALA A 194 21.09 -15.85 14.53
N GLN A 195 22.31 -15.98 15.03
CA GLN A 195 23.28 -14.88 15.02
C GLN A 195 23.68 -14.50 13.58
N PRO A 196 23.71 -13.20 13.23
CA PRO A 196 24.29 -12.74 11.97
C PRO A 196 25.83 -12.72 12.03
N CYS A 197 26.47 -12.37 10.92
CA CYS A 197 27.90 -12.05 10.92
C CYS A 197 28.18 -10.76 11.71
N ILE A 198 27.51 -9.66 11.38
CA ILE A 198 27.73 -8.37 12.05
C ILE A 198 26.40 -7.85 12.57
N TYR A 199 26.34 -7.53 13.87
CA TYR A 199 25.14 -7.05 14.53
C TYR A 199 25.28 -5.60 14.99
N ILE A 200 24.30 -4.77 14.62
CA ILE A 200 24.24 -3.36 14.98
C ILE A 200 22.96 -3.13 15.80
N LYS A 201 23.11 -2.80 17.09
CA LYS A 201 21.98 -2.68 18.01
C LYS A 201 21.77 -1.25 18.48
N GLY A 202 20.56 -0.74 18.27
CA GLY A 202 19.99 0.43 18.94
C GLY A 202 20.72 1.74 18.69
N LYS A 203 21.39 1.88 17.53
CA LYS A 203 22.12 3.11 17.18
C LYS A 203 21.17 4.15 16.62
N ASN A 204 21.35 5.40 17.01
CA ASN A 204 20.57 6.52 16.49
C ASN A 204 21.47 7.47 15.69
N PHE A 205 20.97 7.94 14.55
CA PHE A 205 21.68 8.86 13.65
C PHE A 205 23.09 8.37 13.28
N LEU A 206 23.29 7.06 13.19
CA LEU A 206 24.54 6.47 12.73
C LEU A 206 24.67 6.66 11.22
N PHE A 207 25.83 7.15 10.79
CA PHE A 207 26.19 7.26 9.38
C PHE A 207 27.13 6.12 9.02
N VAL A 208 26.71 5.26 8.08
CA VAL A 208 27.50 4.11 7.62
C VAL A 208 27.96 4.36 6.19
N ASP A 209 29.27 4.37 5.97
CA ASP A 209 29.86 4.49 4.64
C ASP A 209 30.97 3.45 4.43
N PHE A 210 30.64 2.40 3.71
CA PHE A 210 31.54 1.34 3.31
C PHE A 210 31.83 1.39 1.81
N ARG A 211 31.87 2.58 1.21
CA ARG A 211 32.23 2.72 -0.21
C ARG A 211 33.61 2.13 -0.48
N GLY A 212 33.67 1.20 -1.44
CA GLY A 212 34.90 0.51 -1.82
C GLY A 212 35.43 -0.52 -0.81
N VAL A 213 34.63 -0.84 0.21
CA VAL A 213 34.96 -1.86 1.23
C VAL A 213 34.22 -3.15 0.89
N THR A 214 34.92 -4.29 0.95
CA THR A 214 34.36 -5.61 0.63
C THR A 214 34.10 -6.43 1.87
N PHE A 215 32.93 -7.08 1.95
CA PHE A 215 32.60 -8.08 2.95
C PHE A 215 32.33 -9.42 2.26
N VAL A 216 33.10 -10.44 2.61
CA VAL A 216 32.95 -11.79 2.09
C VAL A 216 32.42 -12.71 3.17
N VAL A 217 31.19 -13.18 3.01
CA VAL A 217 30.62 -14.19 3.89
C VAL A 217 31.12 -15.58 3.47
N GLU A 218 31.80 -16.28 4.37
CA GLU A 218 32.42 -17.57 4.06
C GLU A 218 31.37 -18.68 3.88
N SER A 219 30.32 -18.68 4.71
CA SER A 219 29.23 -19.66 4.65
C SER A 219 28.00 -19.15 3.91
N PHE A 220 27.43 -20.00 3.04
CA PHE A 220 26.08 -19.74 2.52
C PHE A 220 25.02 -19.77 3.63
N GLY A 221 23.89 -19.09 3.45
CA GLY A 221 22.76 -19.14 4.37
C GLY A 221 22.85 -18.24 5.62
N VAL A 222 23.80 -17.30 5.68
CA VAL A 222 24.00 -16.36 6.80
C VAL A 222 23.91 -14.89 6.35
N ASN A 223 23.14 -14.08 7.08
CA ASN A 223 23.05 -12.63 6.89
C ASN A 223 24.37 -11.95 7.26
N VAL A 224 24.82 -11.00 6.44
CA VAL A 224 26.07 -10.27 6.69
C VAL A 224 25.88 -9.20 7.75
N PHE A 225 24.91 -8.31 7.57
CA PHE A 225 24.56 -7.29 8.56
C PHE A 225 23.12 -7.43 9.04
N GLU A 226 22.93 -7.23 10.35
CA GLU A 226 21.61 -6.99 10.91
C GLU A 226 21.61 -5.74 11.78
N MET A 227 20.66 -4.84 11.51
CA MET A 227 20.42 -3.65 12.32
C MET A 227 19.08 -3.77 13.05
N ASP A 228 19.17 -3.73 14.38
CA ASP A 228 18.07 -3.91 15.33
C ASP A 228 17.86 -2.62 16.11
N GLY A 229 16.75 -1.94 15.84
CA GLY A 229 16.38 -0.74 16.58
C GLY A 229 17.07 0.53 16.08
N GLY A 230 16.57 1.66 16.56
CA GLY A 230 17.18 2.98 16.36
C GLY A 230 16.48 3.83 15.31
N THR A 231 16.78 5.13 15.33
CA THR A 231 16.12 6.13 14.48
C THR A 231 17.10 6.97 13.68
N GLY A 232 16.72 7.35 12.46
CA GLY A 232 17.43 8.34 11.63
C GLY A 232 18.80 7.87 11.11
N ASN A 233 19.08 6.58 11.16
CA ASN A 233 20.33 6.02 10.63
C ASN A 233 20.39 6.18 9.11
N THR A 234 21.59 6.44 8.60
CA THR A 234 21.83 6.65 7.17
C THR A 234 22.96 5.75 6.69
N ILE A 235 22.66 4.86 5.74
CA ILE A 235 23.66 4.09 5.01
C ILE A 235 23.96 4.85 3.72
N ILE A 236 25.10 5.52 3.67
CA ILE A 236 25.60 6.23 2.48
C ILE A 236 26.05 5.21 1.43
N HIS A 237 26.77 4.18 1.86
CA HIS A 237 27.09 3.02 1.02
C HIS A 237 27.19 1.77 1.89
N GLY A 238 26.37 0.75 1.60
CA GLY A 238 26.25 -0.48 2.41
C GLY A 238 27.40 -1.49 2.26
N GLY A 239 28.37 -1.19 1.38
CA GLY A 239 29.53 -2.05 1.11
C GLY A 239 29.37 -2.92 -0.13
N ILE A 240 30.48 -3.55 -0.53
CA ILE A 240 30.52 -4.59 -1.56
C ILE A 240 30.39 -5.94 -0.86
N ILE A 241 29.20 -6.53 -0.85
CA ILE A 241 28.93 -7.78 -0.15
C ILE A 241 28.90 -8.94 -1.14
N ARG A 242 29.65 -10.00 -0.85
CA ARG A 242 29.75 -11.22 -1.65
C ARG A 242 29.71 -12.44 -0.75
N SER A 243 29.19 -13.54 -1.26
CA SER A 243 29.44 -14.85 -0.67
C SER A 243 30.71 -15.44 -1.27
N ARG A 244 31.44 -16.24 -0.48
CA ARG A 244 32.62 -16.97 -0.96
C ARG A 244 32.26 -17.82 -2.18
N ARG A 245 31.12 -18.51 -2.14
CA ARG A 245 30.62 -19.33 -3.24
C ARG A 245 30.41 -18.55 -4.53
N TYR A 246 29.92 -17.32 -4.47
CA TYR A 246 29.77 -16.47 -5.66
C TYR A 246 31.13 -16.08 -6.25
N LEU A 247 32.13 -15.76 -5.42
CA LEU A 247 33.48 -15.48 -5.90
C LEU A 247 34.11 -16.70 -6.59
N GLU A 248 33.81 -17.90 -6.11
CA GLU A 248 34.33 -19.15 -6.68
C GLU A 248 33.65 -19.56 -7.99
N LYS A 249 32.32 -19.38 -8.09
CA LYS A 249 31.51 -19.95 -9.19
C LYS A 249 30.90 -18.91 -10.14
N GLY A 250 30.66 -17.69 -9.69
CA GLY A 250 29.81 -16.71 -10.37
C GLY A 250 28.34 -17.15 -10.45
N TYR A 251 27.53 -16.43 -11.22
CA TYR A 251 26.11 -16.76 -11.44
C TYR A 251 25.95 -17.87 -12.50
N VAL A 252 26.30 -19.09 -12.11
CA VAL A 252 26.26 -20.29 -12.98
C VAL A 252 25.39 -21.36 -12.32
N GLY A 253 24.58 -22.04 -13.14
CA GLY A 253 23.73 -23.15 -12.73
C GLY A 253 24.41 -24.52 -12.78
N GLY A 254 23.62 -25.57 -12.87
CA GLY A 254 24.02 -26.96 -12.96
C GLY A 254 24.33 -27.63 -11.62
N ARG A 255 24.78 -28.89 -11.69
CA ARG A 255 24.98 -29.78 -10.51
C ARG A 255 25.96 -29.25 -9.47
N GLN A 256 26.78 -28.25 -9.80
CA GLN A 256 27.75 -27.64 -8.89
C GLN A 256 27.76 -26.11 -9.03
N GLY A 257 26.60 -25.53 -9.37
CA GLY A 257 26.43 -24.10 -9.56
C GLY A 257 26.49 -23.28 -8.26
N LEU A 258 26.10 -22.01 -8.37
CA LEU A 258 25.97 -21.10 -7.24
C LEU A 258 24.92 -21.61 -6.24
N PHE A 259 23.73 -21.92 -6.74
CA PHE A 259 22.61 -22.48 -5.98
C PHE A 259 22.46 -23.97 -6.27
N ALA A 260 21.72 -24.67 -5.42
CA ALA A 260 21.45 -26.07 -5.68
C ALA A 260 20.60 -26.28 -6.93
N PRO A 261 20.89 -27.34 -7.70
CA PRO A 261 20.21 -27.60 -8.94
C PRO A 261 18.71 -27.80 -8.71
N ILE A 262 17.95 -27.46 -9.75
CA ILE A 262 16.51 -27.64 -9.80
C ILE A 262 16.19 -29.14 -9.84
N ASP A 263 15.12 -29.55 -9.17
CA ASP A 263 14.68 -30.94 -9.18
C ASP A 263 14.38 -31.47 -10.60
N GLY A 264 14.93 -32.64 -10.92
CA GLY A 264 14.86 -33.26 -12.24
C GLY A 264 15.72 -32.62 -13.35
N TRP A 265 16.52 -31.59 -13.03
CA TRP A 265 17.40 -30.94 -14.01
C TRP A 265 18.54 -31.86 -14.44
N THR A 266 18.83 -31.89 -15.74
CA THR A 266 19.98 -32.60 -16.32
C THR A 266 20.67 -31.74 -17.38
N PRO A 267 21.98 -31.90 -17.59
CA PRO A 267 22.68 -31.20 -18.67
C PRO A 267 22.07 -31.46 -20.06
N GLU A 268 21.53 -32.66 -20.28
CA GLU A 268 20.95 -33.09 -21.55
C GLU A 268 19.55 -32.51 -21.78
N ASN A 269 18.83 -32.17 -20.71
CA ASN A 269 17.49 -31.58 -20.77
C ASN A 269 17.33 -30.43 -19.77
N PRO A 270 18.01 -29.28 -19.96
CA PRO A 270 18.03 -28.19 -18.99
C PRO A 270 16.65 -27.51 -18.82
N ASP A 271 15.81 -27.58 -19.86
CA ASP A 271 14.44 -27.04 -19.88
C ASP A 271 13.37 -28.05 -19.43
N VAL A 272 13.78 -29.26 -19.04
CA VAL A 272 12.90 -30.33 -18.59
C VAL A 272 13.23 -30.62 -17.14
N GLY A 273 12.18 -30.69 -16.32
CA GLY A 273 12.29 -30.84 -14.87
C GLY A 273 10.98 -30.43 -14.23
N TYR A 274 10.78 -30.86 -12.99
CA TYR A 274 9.55 -30.58 -12.26
C TYR A 274 9.47 -29.12 -11.80
N GLY A 275 10.58 -28.39 -11.86
CA GLY A 275 10.69 -27.06 -11.28
C GLY A 275 10.56 -27.14 -9.77
N TYR A 276 11.68 -27.09 -9.06
CA TYR A 276 12.01 -26.14 -7.99
C TYR A 276 13.32 -26.57 -7.31
N ALA A 277 14.17 -25.60 -6.97
CA ALA A 277 15.40 -25.79 -6.18
C ALA A 277 15.06 -25.72 -4.68
N ASP A 278 15.89 -25.12 -3.80
CA ASP A 278 15.72 -25.05 -2.33
C ASP A 278 14.27 -24.77 -1.81
N LYS A 279 13.40 -24.21 -2.65
CA LYS A 279 11.98 -23.98 -2.38
C LYS A 279 11.05 -25.05 -2.99
N GLY A 280 10.89 -26.18 -2.32
CA GLY A 280 10.03 -27.31 -2.75
C GLY A 280 8.81 -27.58 -1.86
N LEU A 281 8.09 -28.67 -2.15
CA LEU A 281 6.85 -29.10 -1.51
C LEU A 281 6.94 -30.56 -1.04
N TYR A 282 5.88 -31.10 -0.43
CA TYR A 282 5.83 -32.48 0.06
C TYR A 282 6.11 -33.54 -1.02
N ASP A 283 5.97 -33.22 -2.31
CA ASP A 283 6.12 -34.18 -3.40
C ASP A 283 7.31 -33.94 -4.34
N LEU A 284 8.16 -32.93 -4.07
CA LEU A 284 9.23 -32.49 -4.99
C LEU A 284 10.17 -31.47 -4.34
N GLY A 285 11.40 -31.37 -4.84
CA GLY A 285 12.41 -30.40 -4.36
C GLY A 285 12.68 -30.48 -2.86
N PHE A 286 13.41 -29.54 -2.26
CA PHE A 286 13.55 -29.49 -0.81
C PHE A 286 12.26 -28.94 -0.19
N ASN A 287 11.46 -29.75 0.53
CA ASN A 287 10.17 -29.30 1.07
C ASN A 287 10.35 -28.20 2.14
N THR A 288 10.61 -26.97 1.73
CA THR A 288 10.74 -25.81 2.62
C THR A 288 9.45 -24.99 2.66
N THR A 289 8.44 -25.37 1.86
CA THR A 289 7.18 -24.63 1.73
C THR A 289 6.03 -25.24 2.53
N THR A 290 5.91 -26.58 2.57
CA THR A 290 4.74 -27.27 3.17
C THR A 290 5.11 -28.30 4.23
N LEU A 291 6.38 -28.38 4.59
CA LEU A 291 6.81 -29.28 5.66
C LEU A 291 6.08 -28.89 6.95
N MET A 292 5.61 -29.90 7.69
CA MET A 292 4.90 -29.66 8.96
C MET A 292 5.73 -28.84 9.95
N HIS A 293 7.05 -28.90 9.83
CA HIS A 293 7.98 -28.01 10.52
C HIS A 293 8.33 -26.84 9.61
N ASP A 294 7.57 -25.75 9.69
CA ASP A 294 7.83 -24.54 8.89
C ASP A 294 9.25 -23.99 9.15
N LEU A 295 10.01 -23.80 8.08
CA LEU A 295 11.40 -23.37 8.11
C LEU A 295 11.57 -21.86 7.91
N ALA A 296 10.53 -21.14 7.45
CA ALA A 296 10.61 -19.71 7.17
C ALA A 296 10.97 -18.85 8.41
N ARG A 297 10.69 -19.36 9.61
CA ARG A 297 11.06 -18.73 10.89
C ARG A 297 12.53 -18.85 11.26
N TYR A 298 13.31 -19.67 10.56
CA TYR A 298 14.72 -19.88 10.84
C TYR A 298 15.58 -19.12 9.85
N ARG A 299 16.57 -18.41 10.38
CA ARG A 299 17.51 -17.59 9.62
C ARG A 299 18.94 -17.88 10.08
N ASN A 300 19.93 -17.44 9.32
CA ASN A 300 21.34 -17.58 9.69
C ASN A 300 21.76 -19.02 10.02
N ASN A 301 21.32 -19.98 9.20
CA ASN A 301 21.55 -21.41 9.38
C ASN A 301 21.11 -21.92 10.77
N ALA A 302 20.06 -21.34 11.36
CA ALA A 302 19.55 -21.78 12.65
C ALA A 302 18.96 -23.20 12.57
N ALA A 303 18.21 -23.56 11.53
CA ALA A 303 17.67 -24.93 11.43
C ALA A 303 18.72 -25.90 10.89
N GLN A 304 19.07 -26.92 11.66
CA GLN A 304 19.91 -28.02 11.19
C GLN A 304 19.06 -29.01 10.39
N VAL A 305 19.08 -28.89 9.06
CA VAL A 305 18.24 -29.69 8.16
C VAL A 305 19.03 -30.71 7.36
N GLN A 306 20.35 -30.76 7.49
CA GLN A 306 21.23 -31.61 6.69
C GLN A 306 20.90 -33.10 6.77
N ASN A 307 20.34 -33.56 7.89
CA ASN A 307 19.97 -34.96 8.12
C ASN A 307 18.45 -35.19 8.02
N VAL A 308 17.69 -34.21 7.52
CA VAL A 308 16.24 -34.33 7.35
C VAL A 308 15.94 -35.33 6.23
N LYS A 309 15.11 -36.34 6.56
CA LYS A 309 14.59 -37.35 5.66
C LYS A 309 13.13 -37.68 5.99
N LYS A 310 12.45 -38.31 5.04
CA LYS A 310 11.05 -38.74 5.21
C LYS A 310 10.95 -39.87 6.25
N PRO A 311 9.79 -40.04 6.90
CA PRO A 311 9.50 -41.26 7.66
C PRO A 311 9.68 -42.53 6.81
N ALA A 312 10.19 -43.61 7.40
CA ALA A 312 10.46 -44.86 6.69
C ALA A 312 9.21 -45.47 6.06
N ASP A 313 8.06 -45.28 6.69
CA ASP A 313 6.75 -45.77 6.27
C ASP A 313 6.02 -44.80 5.32
N LEU A 314 6.69 -43.79 4.77
CA LEU A 314 6.10 -42.83 3.83
C LEU A 314 6.71 -43.01 2.42
N THR A 315 6.00 -43.73 1.56
CA THR A 315 6.31 -43.92 0.12
C THR A 315 5.49 -42.96 -0.73
N TRP A 316 5.83 -42.82 -2.01
CA TRP A 316 5.07 -41.99 -2.96
C TRP A 316 3.59 -42.38 -3.03
N ALA A 317 3.31 -43.68 -3.05
CA ALA A 317 1.95 -44.21 -3.07
C ALA A 317 1.16 -43.77 -1.83
N GLN A 318 1.79 -43.80 -0.66
CA GLN A 318 1.17 -43.35 0.60
C GLN A 318 1.02 -41.82 0.65
N VAL A 319 1.98 -41.05 0.12
CA VAL A 319 1.83 -39.59 -0.02
C VAL A 319 0.60 -39.27 -0.89
N LYS A 320 0.44 -39.95 -2.02
CA LYS A 320 -0.72 -39.77 -2.91
C LYS A 320 -2.03 -40.26 -2.29
N GLU A 321 -2.00 -41.31 -1.49
CA GLU A 321 -3.14 -41.75 -0.70
C GLU A 321 -3.54 -40.70 0.35
N HIS A 322 -2.57 -40.19 1.11
CA HIS A 322 -2.80 -39.11 2.07
C HIS A 322 -3.32 -37.83 1.40
N GLU A 323 -2.84 -37.51 0.20
CA GLU A 323 -3.37 -36.41 -0.60
C GLU A 323 -4.84 -36.62 -0.98
N ARG A 324 -5.19 -37.79 -1.51
CA ARG A 324 -6.60 -38.15 -1.83
C ARG A 324 -7.50 -38.08 -0.61
N ASN A 325 -7.01 -38.53 0.54
CA ASN A 325 -7.74 -38.53 1.80
C ASN A 325 -7.68 -37.16 2.53
N GLN A 326 -7.08 -36.14 1.91
CA GLN A 326 -6.84 -34.81 2.50
C GLN A 326 -6.10 -34.83 3.85
N SER A 327 -5.37 -35.89 4.14
CA SER A 327 -4.60 -36.04 5.38
C SER A 327 -3.44 -35.05 5.42
N VAL A 328 -3.18 -34.48 6.60
CA VAL A 328 -2.01 -33.63 6.86
C VAL A 328 -0.71 -34.42 6.87
N ARG A 329 -0.78 -35.76 6.97
CA ARG A 329 0.38 -36.64 7.02
C ARG A 329 1.24 -36.56 5.75
N LYS A 330 0.68 -36.14 4.61
CA LYS A 330 1.46 -35.84 3.40
C LYS A 330 2.58 -34.81 3.65
N TYR A 331 2.34 -33.85 4.54
CA TYR A 331 3.30 -32.79 4.90
C TYR A 331 4.46 -33.26 5.79
N LEU A 332 4.51 -34.55 6.17
CA LEU A 332 5.70 -35.18 6.75
C LEU A 332 6.73 -35.57 5.69
N SER A 333 6.33 -35.64 4.42
CA SER A 333 7.29 -35.86 3.34
C SER A 333 8.22 -34.66 3.25
N VAL A 334 9.50 -34.93 3.06
CA VAL A 334 10.54 -33.90 2.97
C VAL A 334 10.82 -33.47 1.52
N GLY A 335 9.99 -33.93 0.57
CA GLY A 335 10.13 -33.68 -0.86
C GLY A 335 11.20 -34.55 -1.52
N GLY A 336 11.85 -34.01 -2.54
CA GLY A 336 12.87 -34.62 -3.40
C GLY A 336 12.25 -35.30 -4.61
N TYR A 337 13.06 -35.64 -5.61
CA TYR A 337 12.57 -36.49 -6.69
C TYR A 337 12.47 -37.92 -6.19
N TRP A 338 11.35 -38.55 -6.53
CA TRP A 338 11.13 -39.95 -6.23
C TRP A 338 11.91 -40.83 -7.20
N ASN A 339 12.54 -41.88 -6.68
CA ASN A 339 13.08 -42.93 -7.53
C ASN A 339 11.96 -43.66 -8.29
N ALA A 340 12.32 -44.45 -9.30
CA ALA A 340 11.35 -45.05 -10.22
C ALA A 340 10.27 -45.93 -9.55
N ASP A 341 10.59 -46.57 -8.42
CA ASP A 341 9.64 -47.40 -7.65
C ASP A 341 8.85 -46.61 -6.59
N GLY A 342 9.15 -45.33 -6.38
CA GLY A 342 8.47 -44.45 -5.43
C GLY A 342 8.77 -44.73 -3.96
N THR A 343 9.81 -45.49 -3.63
CA THR A 343 10.15 -45.85 -2.25
C THR A 343 11.13 -44.88 -1.59
N LYS A 344 11.99 -44.24 -2.39
CA LYS A 344 13.03 -43.32 -1.95
C LYS A 344 12.88 -41.96 -2.60
N ASN A 345 13.11 -40.93 -1.81
CA ASN A 345 13.34 -39.59 -2.30
C ASN A 345 14.84 -39.35 -2.43
N GLN A 346 15.24 -38.55 -3.41
CA GLN A 346 16.64 -38.26 -3.67
C GLN A 346 16.85 -36.75 -3.78
N PHE A 347 17.94 -36.26 -3.18
CA PHE A 347 18.32 -34.86 -3.12
C PHE A 347 19.74 -34.66 -3.68
N PRO A 348 19.94 -33.69 -4.58
CA PRO A 348 21.26 -33.34 -5.09
C PRO A 348 22.24 -32.91 -4.00
N GLN A 349 23.46 -33.44 -4.08
CA GLN A 349 24.59 -33.11 -3.20
C GLN A 349 25.65 -32.30 -3.95
N GLU A 350 26.50 -31.58 -3.20
CA GLU A 350 27.52 -30.69 -3.78
C GLU A 350 28.58 -31.41 -4.63
N ASP A 351 28.85 -32.68 -4.32
CA ASP A 351 29.78 -33.52 -5.07
C ASP A 351 29.18 -34.05 -6.39
N GLY A 352 27.92 -33.69 -6.69
CA GLY A 352 27.18 -34.13 -7.87
C GLY A 352 26.46 -35.47 -7.70
N THR A 353 26.53 -36.09 -6.52
CA THR A 353 25.76 -37.29 -6.15
C THR A 353 24.38 -36.92 -5.59
N VAL A 354 23.64 -37.92 -5.08
CA VAL A 354 22.28 -37.77 -4.56
C VAL A 354 22.11 -38.56 -3.26
N SER A 355 21.29 -38.07 -2.33
CA SER A 355 21.07 -38.65 -1.00
C SER A 355 19.58 -38.71 -0.64
N GLU A 356 19.18 -39.60 0.28
CA GLU A 356 17.83 -39.59 0.89
C GLU A 356 17.65 -38.47 1.94
N GLU A 357 18.76 -37.87 2.37
CA GLU A 357 18.81 -36.74 3.29
C GLU A 357 19.10 -35.45 2.53
N TRP A 358 18.60 -34.32 3.04
CA TRP A 358 18.73 -33.02 2.38
C TRP A 358 20.18 -32.55 2.17
N GLY A 359 21.09 -32.86 3.09
CA GLY A 359 22.46 -32.37 3.05
C GLY A 359 22.58 -30.84 3.22
N MET A 360 23.75 -30.31 2.94
CA MET A 360 24.05 -28.87 2.94
C MET A 360 24.41 -28.38 1.53
N TRP A 361 24.52 -27.06 1.36
CA TRP A 361 25.01 -26.44 0.11
C TRP A 361 25.90 -25.23 0.35
N ALA A 362 27.16 -25.30 -0.09
CA ALA A 362 28.24 -24.40 0.24
C ALA A 362 28.29 -24.12 1.76
N GLY A 363 28.06 -25.17 2.55
CA GLY A 363 27.96 -25.11 4.01
C GLY A 363 26.67 -24.47 4.56
N GLY A 364 25.75 -24.02 3.72
CA GLY A 364 24.44 -23.50 4.11
C GLY A 364 23.42 -24.62 4.38
N GLN A 365 22.56 -24.38 5.37
CA GLN A 365 21.39 -25.21 5.64
C GLN A 365 20.31 -24.91 4.61
N ARG A 366 19.65 -25.95 4.09
CA ARG A 366 18.58 -25.82 3.08
C ARG A 366 17.44 -24.96 3.61
N GLY A 367 16.96 -24.04 2.78
CA GLY A 367 15.89 -23.12 3.17
C GLY A 367 16.33 -21.98 4.10
N SER A 368 17.61 -21.90 4.49
CA SER A 368 18.12 -20.73 5.22
C SER A 368 18.27 -19.54 4.27
N SER A 369 17.54 -18.46 4.56
CA SER A 369 17.67 -17.21 3.83
C SER A 369 18.81 -16.36 4.39
N ALA A 370 19.68 -15.88 3.49
CA ALA A 370 20.81 -15.00 3.78
C ALA A 370 20.67 -13.67 3.04
N ASN A 371 20.82 -12.55 3.71
CA ASN A 371 20.72 -11.23 3.13
C ASN A 371 22.02 -10.46 3.34
N GLY A 372 22.31 -9.50 2.46
CA GLY A 372 23.40 -8.56 2.72
C GLY A 372 23.10 -7.72 3.95
N TRP A 373 21.91 -7.14 4.01
CA TRP A 373 21.41 -6.42 5.17
C TRP A 373 20.00 -6.87 5.55
N VAL A 374 19.75 -7.03 6.85
CA VAL A 374 18.41 -7.13 7.43
C VAL A 374 18.20 -6.01 8.43
N PHE A 375 17.03 -5.39 8.34
CA PHE A 375 16.61 -4.30 9.21
C PHE A 375 15.37 -4.72 9.97
N TYR A 376 15.28 -4.41 11.26
CA TYR A 376 14.07 -4.60 12.05
C TYR A 376 14.06 -3.68 13.26
N ASP A 377 12.88 -3.22 13.69
CA ASP A 377 12.71 -2.20 14.74
C ASP A 377 13.36 -0.84 14.41
N VAL A 378 13.76 -0.62 13.16
CA VAL A 378 14.36 0.64 12.70
C VAL A 378 13.31 1.65 12.26
N HIS A 379 13.60 2.93 12.51
CA HIS A 379 12.73 4.06 12.21
C HIS A 379 13.45 5.11 11.36
N HIS A 380 12.77 5.65 10.34
CA HIS A 380 13.29 6.77 9.53
C HIS A 380 14.68 6.54 8.94
N MET A 381 15.01 5.29 8.61
CA MET A 381 16.31 4.93 8.05
C MET A 381 16.37 5.22 6.55
N THR A 382 17.52 5.71 6.07
CA THR A 382 17.77 5.91 4.64
C THR A 382 18.95 5.07 4.16
N VAL A 383 18.78 4.38 3.03
CA VAL A 383 19.85 3.67 2.31
C VAL A 383 20.05 4.33 0.94
N TRP A 384 21.22 4.90 0.72
CA TRP A 384 21.56 5.61 -0.53
C TRP A 384 22.15 4.69 -1.59
N ASP A 385 23.02 3.77 -1.19
CA ASP A 385 23.77 2.93 -2.14
C ASP A 385 24.30 1.65 -1.49
N PHE A 386 24.64 0.65 -2.30
CA PHE A 386 25.26 -0.63 -1.91
C PHE A 386 25.65 -1.45 -3.16
N ASP A 387 26.49 -2.48 -3.01
CA ASP A 387 26.68 -3.50 -4.05
C ASP A 387 26.62 -4.90 -3.42
N ILE A 388 25.53 -5.64 -3.62
CA ILE A 388 25.29 -6.92 -2.93
C ILE A 388 24.99 -8.03 -3.94
N ARG A 389 25.80 -9.10 -3.90
CA ARG A 389 25.66 -10.22 -4.85
C ARG A 389 25.89 -11.59 -4.25
N GLY A 390 25.22 -12.59 -4.81
CA GLY A 390 25.49 -13.99 -4.50
C GLY A 390 24.84 -14.50 -3.21
N MET A 391 23.76 -13.87 -2.75
CA MET A 391 23.08 -14.23 -1.50
C MET A 391 21.99 -15.30 -1.72
N THR A 392 21.75 -16.18 -0.74
CA THR A 392 20.63 -17.15 -0.80
C THR A 392 19.26 -16.52 -0.51
N GLY A 393 19.24 -15.33 0.08
CA GLY A 393 18.05 -14.51 0.32
C GLY A 393 18.02 -13.30 -0.61
N SER A 394 17.96 -12.10 -0.04
CA SER A 394 17.85 -10.82 -0.75
C SER A 394 19.08 -9.92 -0.55
N ALA A 395 19.23 -8.87 -1.35
CA ALA A 395 20.22 -7.83 -1.04
C ALA A 395 19.87 -7.16 0.29
N LEU A 396 18.63 -6.67 0.41
CA LEU A 396 18.10 -6.03 1.61
C LEU A 396 16.78 -6.69 2.05
N GLN A 397 16.54 -6.77 3.36
CA GLN A 397 15.27 -7.20 3.93
C GLN A 397 14.81 -6.26 5.06
N PHE A 398 13.53 -5.90 5.05
CA PHE A 398 12.88 -5.10 6.09
C PHE A 398 11.88 -5.94 6.89
N GLY A 399 12.07 -5.99 8.20
CA GLY A 399 11.27 -6.78 9.14
C GLY A 399 11.64 -8.27 9.18
N LEU A 400 11.00 -8.98 10.12
CA LEU A 400 11.26 -10.40 10.40
C LEU A 400 10.02 -11.30 10.28
N TYR A 401 10.27 -12.55 9.89
CA TYR A 401 9.25 -13.61 9.86
C TYR A 401 8.88 -14.08 11.27
N SER A 402 9.88 -14.14 12.16
CA SER A 402 9.84 -14.67 13.52
C SER A 402 10.60 -13.77 14.49
N THR A 403 10.53 -14.07 15.79
CA THR A 403 11.35 -13.37 16.78
C THR A 403 12.85 -13.60 16.52
N ARG A 404 13.71 -12.78 17.13
CA ARG A 404 15.17 -12.89 16.99
C ARG A 404 15.74 -14.26 17.36
N ASP A 405 15.07 -14.98 18.28
CA ASP A 405 15.41 -16.32 18.73
C ASP A 405 14.66 -17.46 18.01
N CYS A 406 14.03 -17.14 16.87
CA CYS A 406 13.28 -18.03 15.98
C CYS A 406 11.97 -18.62 16.56
N ARG A 407 11.33 -17.95 17.52
CA ARG A 407 9.97 -18.33 17.96
C ARG A 407 8.96 -17.89 16.90
N ALA A 408 7.99 -18.76 16.63
CA ALA A 408 6.97 -18.51 15.62
C ALA A 408 6.09 -17.32 16.03
N VAL A 409 5.80 -16.45 15.06
CA VAL A 409 4.80 -15.39 15.16
C VAL A 409 3.95 -15.49 13.91
N ASP A 410 2.64 -15.63 14.08
CA ASP A 410 1.73 -15.84 12.96
C ASP A 410 1.74 -14.64 12.00
N GLY A 411 1.40 -14.89 10.74
CA GLY A 411 1.36 -13.86 9.69
C GLY A 411 0.44 -12.68 10.02
N GLY A 412 -0.69 -12.96 10.68
CA GLY A 412 -1.66 -11.95 11.12
C GLY A 412 -1.45 -11.43 12.54
N ASP A 413 -0.50 -11.95 13.32
CA ASP A 413 -0.25 -11.52 14.71
C ASP A 413 0.67 -10.30 14.75
N ILE A 414 0.06 -9.14 14.52
CA ILE A 414 0.77 -7.85 14.46
C ILE A 414 1.15 -7.35 15.85
N ASP A 415 0.29 -7.53 16.84
CA ASP A 415 0.54 -7.11 18.22
C ASP A 415 1.79 -7.78 18.78
N THR A 416 1.94 -9.10 18.58
CA THR A 416 3.18 -9.80 18.94
C THR A 416 4.34 -9.32 18.08
N ALA A 417 4.16 -9.13 16.77
CA ALA A 417 5.25 -8.66 15.91
C ALA A 417 5.80 -7.29 16.35
N ILE A 418 4.94 -6.35 16.75
CA ILE A 418 5.33 -5.05 17.29
C ILE A 418 6.00 -5.22 18.65
N ARG A 419 5.38 -5.98 19.57
CA ARG A 419 5.92 -6.24 20.91
C ARG A 419 7.29 -6.90 20.87
N GLU A 420 7.52 -7.80 19.92
CA GLU A 420 8.77 -8.52 19.70
C GLU A 420 9.73 -7.77 18.76
N ARG A 421 9.42 -6.52 18.38
CA ARG A 421 10.30 -5.60 17.63
C ARG A 421 10.72 -6.12 16.26
N MET A 422 9.73 -6.60 15.49
CA MET A 422 9.96 -7.26 14.20
C MET A 422 9.64 -6.38 12.99
N VAL A 423 9.21 -5.13 13.19
CA VAL A 423 8.62 -4.25 12.17
C VAL A 423 9.54 -3.08 11.87
N CYS A 424 9.63 -2.66 10.59
CA CYS A 424 10.32 -1.43 10.19
C CYS A 424 9.33 -0.29 9.90
N TYR A 425 9.76 0.94 10.16
CA TYR A 425 8.93 2.14 10.00
C TYR A 425 9.63 3.23 9.17
N ASP A 426 8.93 3.73 8.17
CA ASP A 426 9.26 4.93 7.40
C ASP A 426 10.69 4.92 6.82
N CYS A 427 11.12 3.76 6.32
CA CYS A 427 12.45 3.58 5.74
C CYS A 427 12.46 3.84 4.23
N LYS A 428 13.58 4.36 3.71
CA LYS A 428 13.75 4.70 2.30
C LYS A 428 15.01 4.06 1.70
N VAL A 429 14.92 3.59 0.46
CA VAL A 429 16.05 3.10 -0.35
C VAL A 429 16.06 3.83 -1.69
N TYR A 430 17.18 4.45 -2.05
CA TYR A 430 17.29 5.31 -3.23
C TYR A 430 18.24 4.78 -4.33
N GLY A 431 19.08 3.81 -4.01
CA GLY A 431 20.12 3.34 -4.91
C GLY A 431 20.80 2.08 -4.42
N GLY A 432 21.66 1.53 -5.27
CA GLY A 432 22.35 0.27 -5.06
C GLY A 432 22.39 -0.60 -6.31
N PHE A 433 23.37 -1.49 -6.36
CA PHE A 433 23.47 -2.56 -7.33
C PHE A 433 23.27 -3.91 -6.66
N MET A 434 22.52 -4.79 -7.33
CA MET A 434 22.21 -6.12 -6.84
C MET A 434 22.16 -7.10 -8.01
N ASP A 435 22.74 -8.27 -7.80
CA ASP A 435 22.88 -9.30 -8.82
C ASP A 435 23.08 -10.68 -8.17
N ALA A 436 22.72 -11.74 -8.88
CA ALA A 436 22.96 -13.12 -8.48
C ALA A 436 22.42 -13.50 -7.09
N ASN A 437 21.30 -12.91 -6.65
CA ASN A 437 20.65 -13.25 -5.39
C ASN A 437 19.48 -14.22 -5.64
N TYR A 438 19.31 -15.23 -4.79
CA TYR A 438 18.37 -16.33 -5.02
C TYR A 438 16.91 -15.94 -4.77
N ILE A 439 16.57 -15.46 -3.56
CA ILE A 439 15.18 -15.05 -3.27
C ILE A 439 14.90 -13.75 -4.01
N GLY A 440 15.70 -12.70 -3.81
CA GLY A 440 15.44 -11.46 -4.51
C GLY A 440 16.40 -10.28 -4.31
N GLY A 441 15.92 -9.10 -4.67
CA GLY A 441 16.61 -7.83 -4.52
C GLY A 441 16.33 -7.20 -3.17
N ILE A 442 15.15 -6.58 -3.03
CA ILE A 442 14.71 -5.91 -1.80
C ILE A 442 13.37 -6.48 -1.35
N GLY A 443 13.33 -6.96 -0.11
CA GLY A 443 12.18 -7.60 0.49
C GLY A 443 11.59 -6.83 1.67
N VAL A 444 10.26 -6.78 1.77
CA VAL A 444 9.55 -6.30 2.96
C VAL A 444 8.79 -7.46 3.59
N VAL A 445 9.28 -7.93 4.73
CA VAL A 445 8.65 -8.99 5.52
C VAL A 445 7.59 -8.44 6.44
N ARG A 446 7.89 -7.35 7.18
CA ARG A 446 6.92 -6.58 7.99
C ARG A 446 7.34 -5.12 8.00
N GLY A 447 6.50 -4.23 7.46
CA GLY A 447 6.87 -2.83 7.27
C GLY A 447 5.69 -1.87 7.15
N VAL A 448 5.92 -0.66 7.65
CA VAL A 448 5.02 0.49 7.53
C VAL A 448 5.80 1.64 6.90
N GLY A 449 5.29 2.21 5.80
CA GLY A 449 5.88 3.39 5.17
C GLY A 449 7.20 3.13 4.43
N ILE A 450 7.44 1.92 3.93
CA ILE A 450 8.70 1.59 3.22
C ILE A 450 8.65 2.09 1.78
N THR A 451 9.65 2.87 1.37
CA THR A 451 9.76 3.39 -0.01
C THR A 451 11.07 2.93 -0.65
N ILE A 452 10.96 2.32 -1.83
CA ILE A 452 12.10 1.95 -2.68
C ILE A 452 11.93 2.68 -4.00
N GLU A 453 12.87 3.58 -4.28
CA GLU A 453 12.77 4.52 -5.38
C GLU A 453 14.07 4.63 -6.19
N GLY A 454 13.97 4.75 -7.51
CA GLY A 454 15.08 5.17 -8.36
C GLY A 454 16.19 4.13 -8.56
N MET A 455 15.97 2.87 -8.21
CA MET A 455 16.96 1.82 -8.39
C MET A 455 17.26 1.59 -9.88
N ASN A 456 18.53 1.39 -10.24
CA ASN A 456 18.94 1.06 -11.61
C ASN A 456 19.87 -0.16 -11.62
N CYS A 457 19.29 -1.35 -11.81
CA CYS A 457 20.01 -2.63 -11.88
C CYS A 457 19.66 -3.38 -13.18
N ILE A 458 19.66 -2.70 -14.32
CA ILE A 458 19.29 -3.27 -15.64
C ILE A 458 20.14 -4.46 -16.09
N GLU A 459 21.37 -4.58 -15.59
CA GLU A 459 22.29 -5.68 -15.90
C GLU A 459 22.18 -6.85 -14.92
N GLY A 460 21.55 -6.64 -13.77
CA GLY A 460 21.49 -7.63 -12.70
C GLY A 460 20.52 -8.78 -12.99
N LYS A 461 20.67 -9.85 -12.22
CA LYS A 461 19.84 -11.06 -12.29
C LYS A 461 19.44 -11.53 -10.91
N VAL A 462 18.22 -12.04 -10.74
CA VAL A 462 17.76 -12.66 -9.49
C VAL A 462 17.03 -13.99 -9.75
N GLY A 463 17.18 -14.94 -8.83
CA GLY A 463 16.65 -16.30 -8.95
C GLY A 463 17.71 -17.35 -9.32
N HIS A 464 17.25 -18.54 -9.69
CA HIS A 464 18.13 -19.62 -10.12
C HIS A 464 18.59 -19.41 -11.59
N PRO A 465 19.89 -19.59 -11.92
CA PRO A 465 20.39 -19.47 -13.31
C PRO A 465 19.71 -20.40 -14.31
N ASP A 466 19.34 -21.61 -13.86
CA ASP A 466 18.69 -22.62 -14.71
C ASP A 466 17.16 -22.52 -14.74
N ALA A 467 16.55 -21.48 -14.18
CA ALA A 467 15.09 -21.35 -14.21
C ALA A 467 14.59 -21.33 -15.67
N SER A 468 13.59 -22.15 -15.98
CA SER A 468 13.04 -22.26 -17.33
C SER A 468 11.52 -22.20 -17.34
N LEU A 469 10.97 -21.61 -18.39
CA LEU A 469 9.54 -21.65 -18.71
C LEU A 469 9.04 -23.06 -19.10
N GLY A 470 9.96 -23.98 -19.36
CA GLY A 470 9.65 -25.38 -19.65
C GLY A 470 9.41 -26.27 -18.43
N HIS A 471 9.71 -25.78 -17.21
CA HIS A 471 9.54 -26.54 -15.98
C HIS A 471 8.07 -26.61 -15.54
N SER A 472 7.61 -27.81 -15.17
CA SER A 472 6.24 -28.04 -14.71
C SER A 472 6.15 -29.16 -13.69
N ARG A 473 5.58 -28.87 -12.52
CA ARG A 473 5.36 -29.87 -11.46
C ARG A 473 4.36 -30.95 -11.85
N ASP A 474 3.23 -30.53 -12.41
CA ASP A 474 2.03 -31.36 -12.61
C ASP A 474 1.75 -31.60 -14.10
N ASN A 475 2.71 -31.27 -14.96
CA ASN A 475 2.56 -31.25 -16.41
C ASN A 475 1.31 -30.47 -16.87
N SER A 476 0.93 -29.42 -16.14
CA SER A 476 -0.24 -28.59 -16.46
C SER A 476 0.08 -27.09 -16.41
N GLN A 477 1.06 -26.67 -15.62
CA GLN A 477 1.44 -25.25 -15.50
C GLN A 477 2.94 -25.01 -15.32
N VAL A 478 3.41 -23.85 -15.75
CA VAL A 478 4.79 -23.39 -15.51
C VAL A 478 5.07 -23.27 -14.02
N THR A 479 6.29 -23.63 -13.63
CA THR A 479 6.72 -23.81 -12.25
C THR A 479 8.08 -23.13 -12.05
N VAL A 480 8.09 -21.85 -11.63
CA VAL A 480 9.32 -21.06 -11.36
C VAL A 480 9.23 -20.32 -10.02
N ASP A 481 10.19 -20.56 -9.12
CA ASP A 481 10.28 -19.96 -7.77
C ASP A 481 11.67 -20.24 -7.14
N PRO A 482 12.30 -19.31 -6.38
CA PRO A 482 12.05 -17.86 -6.27
C PRO A 482 12.86 -17.03 -7.29
N GLY A 483 12.87 -15.72 -7.10
CA GLY A 483 13.60 -14.76 -7.94
C GLY A 483 12.79 -13.50 -8.16
N TYR A 484 12.90 -12.53 -7.25
CA TYR A 484 12.12 -11.30 -7.23
C TYR A 484 13.02 -10.07 -7.22
N TRP A 485 12.74 -9.02 -7.98
CA TRP A 485 13.45 -7.75 -7.74
C TRP A 485 12.97 -7.09 -6.46
N LEU A 486 11.66 -6.84 -6.39
CA LEU A 486 10.99 -6.28 -5.23
C LEU A 486 9.92 -7.26 -4.77
N TRP A 487 9.82 -7.50 -3.47
CA TRP A 487 8.81 -8.40 -2.94
C TRP A 487 8.32 -7.98 -1.56
N THR A 488 7.04 -8.21 -1.29
CA THR A 488 6.48 -8.21 0.06
C THR A 488 6.13 -9.62 0.49
N SER A 489 6.21 -9.89 1.78
CA SER A 489 5.78 -11.17 2.36
C SER A 489 4.27 -11.22 2.59
N ARG A 490 3.80 -12.31 3.21
CA ARG A 490 2.42 -12.47 3.69
C ARG A 490 2.21 -12.05 5.15
N TYR A 491 3.28 -11.64 5.82
CA TYR A 491 3.30 -11.30 7.23
C TYR A 491 3.04 -9.82 7.40
N LEU A 492 2.10 -9.47 8.26
CA LEU A 492 1.67 -8.09 8.50
C LEU A 492 2.45 -7.46 9.67
N PRO A 493 2.53 -6.13 9.79
CA PRO A 493 1.92 -5.13 8.92
C PRO A 493 2.65 -5.00 7.58
N GLN A 494 1.89 -4.65 6.55
CA GLN A 494 2.36 -4.31 5.21
C GLN A 494 1.57 -3.08 4.75
N ILE A 495 2.00 -1.88 5.17
CA ILE A 495 1.19 -0.67 4.99
C ILE A 495 2.03 0.43 4.36
N GLY A 496 1.51 1.08 3.32
CA GLY A 496 2.17 2.24 2.72
C GLY A 496 3.48 1.90 2.02
N ILE A 497 3.56 0.71 1.41
CA ILE A 497 4.74 0.24 0.68
C ILE A 497 4.75 0.85 -0.72
N ARG A 498 5.86 1.48 -1.12
CA ARG A 498 5.98 2.18 -2.41
C ARG A 498 7.20 1.70 -3.18
N PHE A 499 6.96 1.20 -4.39
CA PHE A 499 7.97 0.83 -5.38
C PHE A 499 7.87 1.81 -6.55
N LEU A 500 8.79 2.78 -6.60
CA LEU A 500 8.68 3.94 -7.49
C LEU A 500 9.88 4.02 -8.46
N ASN A 501 9.63 4.15 -9.76
CA ASN A 501 10.65 4.50 -10.76
C ASN A 501 11.90 3.59 -10.73
N ASN A 502 11.73 2.28 -10.52
CA ASN A 502 12.85 1.34 -10.47
C ASN A 502 13.03 0.60 -11.79
N HIS A 503 14.28 0.45 -12.23
CA HIS A 503 14.65 -0.18 -13.50
C HIS A 503 15.54 -1.38 -13.26
N PHE A 504 15.05 -2.56 -13.60
CA PHE A 504 15.70 -3.81 -13.28
C PHE A 504 15.97 -4.68 -14.51
N GLY A 505 16.95 -5.57 -14.37
CA GLY A 505 17.30 -6.58 -15.36
C GLY A 505 16.35 -7.77 -15.33
N PHE A 506 16.91 -8.96 -15.17
CA PHE A 506 16.17 -10.21 -15.26
C PHE A 506 15.81 -10.80 -13.89
N ALA A 507 14.56 -11.19 -13.71
CA ALA A 507 14.11 -11.99 -12.57
C ALA A 507 13.58 -13.35 -13.03
N ALA A 508 13.99 -14.43 -12.36
CA ALA A 508 13.45 -15.75 -12.65
C ALA A 508 11.92 -15.77 -12.43
N ARG A 509 11.43 -15.19 -11.32
CA ARG A 509 10.00 -15.20 -11.00
C ARG A 509 9.30 -13.90 -11.35
N LYS A 510 9.53 -12.82 -10.59
CA LYS A 510 8.77 -11.56 -10.76
C LYS A 510 9.63 -10.32 -10.70
N VAL A 511 9.21 -9.26 -11.40
CA VAL A 511 9.80 -7.94 -11.18
C VAL A 511 9.33 -7.40 -9.83
N CYS A 512 8.02 -7.34 -9.62
CA CYS A 512 7.44 -6.97 -8.32
C CYS A 512 6.51 -8.06 -7.79
N ASP A 513 6.56 -8.31 -6.48
CA ASP A 513 5.57 -9.11 -5.77
C ASP A 513 4.98 -8.26 -4.65
N ALA A 514 3.66 -8.06 -4.67
CA ALA A 514 2.95 -7.47 -3.55
C ALA A 514 1.99 -8.53 -3.04
N HIS A 515 2.42 -9.34 -2.07
CA HIS A 515 1.57 -10.38 -1.51
C HIS A 515 0.39 -9.73 -0.77
N THR A 516 0.49 -9.45 0.52
CA THR A 516 -0.62 -8.83 1.27
C THR A 516 -0.25 -7.42 1.70
N GLY A 517 -1.25 -6.64 2.09
CA GLY A 517 -1.06 -5.31 2.66
C GLY A 517 -2.05 -4.28 2.16
N ASN A 518 -1.82 -3.03 2.56
CA ASN A 518 -2.63 -1.90 2.14
C ASN A 518 -1.81 -0.68 1.74
N ASN A 519 -2.40 0.17 0.90
CA ASN A 519 -1.79 1.38 0.35
C ASN A 519 -0.47 1.06 -0.35
N ILE A 520 -0.48 0.03 -1.21
CA ILE A 520 0.68 -0.41 -1.96
C ILE A 520 0.73 0.32 -3.31
N GLN A 521 1.89 0.88 -3.64
CA GLN A 521 2.10 1.58 -4.91
C GLN A 521 3.24 0.93 -5.70
N ILE A 522 2.98 0.61 -6.95
CA ILE A 522 3.94 0.07 -7.93
C ILE A 522 3.86 0.98 -9.15
N ILE A 523 4.72 2.01 -9.18
CA ILE A 523 4.61 3.10 -10.16
C ILE A 523 5.93 3.27 -10.91
N GLY A 524 5.88 3.35 -12.24
CA GLY A 524 7.04 3.72 -13.06
C GLY A 524 8.16 2.66 -13.12
N ASN A 525 7.91 1.42 -12.70
CA ASN A 525 8.93 0.38 -12.66
C ASN A 525 9.07 -0.34 -14.01
N SER A 526 10.26 -0.84 -14.32
CA SER A 526 10.49 -1.69 -15.49
C SER A 526 11.38 -2.88 -15.20
N GLY A 527 11.15 -3.99 -15.90
CA GLY A 527 12.04 -5.14 -15.83
C GLY A 527 11.57 -6.32 -16.66
N LYS A 528 12.38 -7.39 -16.66
CA LYS A 528 12.08 -8.62 -17.39
C LYS A 528 11.98 -9.81 -16.45
N CYS A 529 11.07 -10.73 -16.71
CA CYS A 529 10.92 -11.93 -15.88
C CYS A 529 10.34 -13.13 -16.62
N LEU A 530 10.69 -14.36 -16.21
CA LEU A 530 10.05 -15.55 -16.80
C LEU A 530 8.58 -15.62 -16.39
N TYR A 531 8.25 -15.39 -15.12
CA TYR A 531 6.90 -15.65 -14.62
C TYR A 531 6.00 -14.41 -14.72
N TYR A 532 6.01 -13.48 -13.74
CA TYR A 532 5.04 -12.37 -13.66
C TYR A 532 5.71 -11.00 -13.62
N GLY A 533 5.24 -10.03 -14.40
CA GLY A 533 5.70 -8.64 -14.26
C GLY A 533 5.43 -8.13 -12.84
N THR A 534 4.17 -8.16 -12.44
CA THR A 534 3.79 -8.02 -11.03
C THR A 534 2.64 -8.94 -10.65
N GLY A 535 2.57 -9.32 -9.38
CA GLY A 535 1.43 -10.06 -8.82
C GLY A 535 0.96 -9.43 -7.52
N VAL A 536 -0.37 -9.33 -7.35
CA VAL A 536 -0.98 -8.77 -6.13
C VAL A 536 -1.96 -9.75 -5.47
N VAL A 537 -1.98 -9.83 -4.14
CA VAL A 537 -3.02 -10.57 -3.39
C VAL A 537 -3.98 -9.56 -2.77
N ILE A 538 -5.21 -9.55 -3.27
CA ILE A 538 -6.27 -8.64 -2.82
C ILE A 538 -6.91 -9.13 -1.52
N GLU A 539 -6.92 -10.46 -1.31
CA GLU A 539 -7.52 -11.10 -0.14
C GLU A 539 -6.68 -12.30 0.28
N GLU A 540 -6.06 -12.25 1.46
CA GLU A 540 -5.21 -13.32 2.01
C GLU A 540 -5.78 -13.83 3.34
N THR A 541 -5.50 -15.09 3.72
CA THR A 541 -5.93 -15.63 5.02
C THR A 541 -5.24 -14.94 6.20
N PHE A 542 -4.04 -14.41 5.99
CA PHE A 542 -3.28 -13.69 7.01
C PHE A 542 -3.79 -12.27 7.29
N ALA A 543 -4.66 -11.72 6.43
CA ALA A 543 -5.39 -10.47 6.67
C ALA A 543 -6.59 -10.64 7.63
N MET A 544 -6.74 -11.84 8.19
CA MET A 544 -7.84 -12.24 9.05
C MET A 544 -7.30 -12.84 10.35
N ASP A 545 -7.89 -12.44 11.47
CA ASP A 545 -7.65 -13.06 12.77
C ASP A 545 -8.48 -14.35 12.87
N SER A 546 -7.82 -15.48 12.60
CA SER A 546 -8.42 -16.82 12.65
C SER A 546 -8.81 -17.25 14.08
N THR A 547 -8.19 -16.67 15.10
CA THR A 547 -8.48 -16.98 16.51
C THR A 547 -9.78 -16.34 16.99
N LYS A 548 -10.23 -15.26 16.33
CA LYS A 548 -11.47 -14.54 16.65
C LYS A 548 -12.61 -14.82 15.69
N GLY A 549 -12.65 -16.03 15.14
CA GLY A 549 -13.73 -16.45 14.23
C GLY A 549 -13.66 -15.80 12.85
N GLY A 550 -12.48 -15.38 12.41
CA GLY A 550 -12.28 -14.88 11.05
C GLY A 550 -12.63 -13.40 10.87
N ARG A 551 -12.26 -12.54 11.82
CA ARG A 551 -12.42 -11.07 11.72
C ARG A 551 -11.27 -10.43 10.95
N SER A 552 -11.47 -9.22 10.42
CA SER A 552 -10.36 -8.41 9.88
C SER A 552 -9.30 -8.17 10.94
N GLU A 553 -8.04 -8.16 10.53
CA GLU A 553 -6.97 -7.64 11.37
C GLU A 553 -7.11 -6.11 11.53
N SER A 554 -7.03 -5.60 12.77
CA SER A 554 -7.43 -4.24 13.13
C SER A 554 -6.45 -3.15 12.70
N THR A 555 -5.14 -3.42 12.72
CA THR A 555 -4.12 -2.41 12.46
C THR A 555 -3.88 -2.13 10.98
N SER A 556 -4.15 -3.11 10.11
CA SER A 556 -3.97 -3.01 8.65
C SER A 556 -5.28 -2.82 7.88
N PHE A 557 -6.41 -3.34 8.38
CA PHE A 557 -7.63 -3.47 7.55
C PHE A 557 -8.97 -3.13 8.24
N GLU A 558 -9.01 -2.69 9.50
CA GLU A 558 -10.29 -2.47 10.24
C GLU A 558 -11.29 -1.56 9.53
N TYR A 559 -10.80 -0.48 8.93
CA TYR A 559 -11.61 0.54 8.26
C TYR A 559 -11.26 0.70 6.77
N GLN A 560 -10.35 -0.11 6.25
CA GLN A 560 -9.66 0.18 5.00
C GLN A 560 -10.07 -0.78 3.86
N GLU A 561 -10.01 -0.28 2.63
CA GLU A 561 -10.08 -1.08 1.40
C GLU A 561 -8.66 -1.52 1.03
N SER A 562 -8.49 -2.64 0.32
CA SER A 562 -7.22 -3.00 -0.31
C SER A 562 -6.93 -2.00 -1.43
N ASN A 563 -6.18 -0.95 -1.08
CA ASN A 563 -5.78 0.11 -1.99
C ASN A 563 -4.45 -0.27 -2.63
N ILE A 564 -4.49 -0.62 -3.91
CA ILE A 564 -3.29 -0.93 -4.68
C ILE A 564 -3.29 -0.13 -5.97
N VAL A 565 -2.17 0.55 -6.24
CA VAL A 565 -1.96 1.32 -7.47
C VAL A 565 -0.81 0.69 -8.25
N ILE A 566 -1.09 0.28 -9.48
CA ILE A 566 -0.12 -0.26 -10.44
C ILE A 566 -0.17 0.63 -11.68
N LYS A 567 0.78 1.56 -11.79
CA LYS A 567 0.71 2.62 -12.80
C LYS A 567 2.02 2.84 -13.54
N ASP A 568 1.94 3.17 -14.82
CA ASP A 568 3.08 3.67 -15.60
C ASP A 568 4.27 2.67 -15.67
N ASN A 569 4.04 1.38 -15.45
CA ASN A 569 5.09 0.36 -15.47
C ASN A 569 5.31 -0.23 -16.87
N GLU A 570 6.50 -0.77 -17.12
CA GLU A 570 6.85 -1.48 -18.35
C GLU A 570 7.44 -2.87 -18.06
N PHE A 571 6.69 -3.93 -18.35
CA PHE A 571 7.09 -5.31 -18.03
C PHE A 571 7.19 -6.21 -19.25
N ILE A 572 8.30 -6.94 -19.34
CA ILE A 572 8.53 -7.99 -20.36
C ILE A 572 8.50 -9.35 -19.66
N CYS A 573 7.46 -10.13 -19.93
CA CYS A 573 7.12 -11.31 -19.14
C CYS A 573 7.06 -12.57 -20.00
N GLY A 574 7.52 -13.68 -19.45
CA GLY A 574 7.43 -15.00 -20.08
C GLY A 574 6.07 -15.70 -19.91
N LEU A 575 5.30 -15.35 -18.86
CA LEU A 575 3.98 -15.93 -18.63
C LEU A 575 2.88 -14.87 -18.48
N ASN A 576 2.82 -14.14 -17.36
CA ASN A 576 1.78 -13.13 -17.10
C ASN A 576 2.38 -11.72 -16.96
N GLY A 577 1.66 -10.69 -17.40
CA GLY A 577 1.99 -9.30 -17.14
C GLY A 577 1.67 -8.88 -15.71
N ILE A 578 0.42 -8.45 -15.49
CA ILE A 578 -0.08 -7.98 -14.19
C ILE A 578 -1.09 -9.01 -13.67
N PHE A 579 -0.69 -9.77 -12.65
CA PHE A 579 -1.45 -10.90 -12.13
C PHE A 579 -2.27 -10.50 -10.90
N LEU A 580 -3.57 -10.24 -11.10
CA LEU A 580 -4.49 -9.80 -10.05
C LEU A 580 -5.23 -10.96 -9.37
N ILE A 581 -4.77 -12.20 -9.58
CA ILE A 581 -5.49 -13.44 -9.23
C ILE A 581 -4.69 -14.28 -8.22
N ASN A 582 -3.71 -13.69 -7.53
CA ASN A 582 -2.91 -14.42 -6.56
C ASN A 582 -3.69 -14.58 -5.25
N GLY A 583 -3.87 -15.80 -4.75
CA GLY A 583 -4.41 -16.09 -3.40
C GLY A 583 -5.90 -15.79 -3.14
N ALA A 584 -6.55 -15.01 -4.01
CA ALA A 584 -7.94 -14.59 -3.81
C ALA A 584 -8.96 -15.69 -4.17
N THR A 585 -10.13 -15.68 -3.52
CA THR A 585 -11.25 -16.59 -3.87
C THR A 585 -12.52 -15.83 -4.26
N GLY A 586 -12.51 -14.49 -4.19
CA GLY A 586 -13.65 -13.64 -4.51
C GLY A 586 -14.67 -13.51 -3.37
N VAL A 587 -15.38 -12.39 -3.38
CA VAL A 587 -16.39 -11.97 -2.39
C VAL A 587 -17.47 -13.03 -2.21
N LYS A 588 -17.98 -13.61 -3.31
CA LYS A 588 -19.02 -14.64 -3.22
C LYS A 588 -18.53 -15.89 -2.49
N ALA A 589 -17.35 -16.39 -2.85
CA ALA A 589 -16.83 -17.62 -2.25
C ALA A 589 -16.53 -17.45 -0.75
N ARG A 590 -16.10 -16.25 -0.33
CA ARG A 590 -15.93 -15.89 1.09
C ARG A 590 -17.27 -15.82 1.81
N LYS A 591 -18.25 -15.11 1.22
CA LYS A 591 -19.61 -14.98 1.75
C LYS A 591 -20.27 -16.35 1.96
N ASP A 592 -20.19 -17.24 0.98
CA ASP A 592 -20.75 -18.59 1.06
C ASP A 592 -20.12 -19.43 2.18
N LYS A 593 -18.89 -19.10 2.59
CA LYS A 593 -18.17 -19.76 3.69
C LYS A 593 -18.32 -19.03 5.04
N ASN A 594 -19.11 -17.96 5.12
CA ASN A 594 -19.21 -17.08 6.29
C ASN A 594 -17.85 -16.53 6.75
N LEU A 595 -16.95 -16.23 5.81
CA LEU A 595 -15.63 -15.65 6.08
C LEU A 595 -15.64 -14.16 5.78
N TRP A 596 -14.94 -13.36 6.60
CA TRP A 596 -14.62 -11.97 6.26
C TRP A 596 -13.86 -11.87 4.93
N TRP A 597 -14.07 -10.77 4.20
CA TRP A 597 -13.39 -10.45 2.95
C TRP A 597 -13.03 -8.95 2.91
N LEU A 598 -11.96 -8.64 2.18
CA LEU A 598 -11.47 -7.28 2.02
C LEU A 598 -12.09 -6.66 0.76
N ARG A 599 -12.60 -5.43 0.87
CA ARG A 599 -13.05 -4.67 -0.31
C ARG A 599 -11.82 -4.25 -1.10
N ALA A 600 -11.80 -4.52 -2.39
CA ALA A 600 -10.72 -4.10 -3.27
C ALA A 600 -10.95 -2.66 -3.74
N ASN A 601 -9.86 -1.92 -3.95
CA ASN A 601 -9.82 -0.65 -4.66
C ASN A 601 -8.50 -0.60 -5.44
N ILE A 602 -8.52 -1.21 -6.62
CA ILE A 602 -7.30 -1.52 -7.37
C ILE A 602 -7.27 -0.70 -8.64
N THR A 603 -6.25 0.12 -8.78
CA THR A 603 -5.98 0.88 -10.00
C THR A 603 -4.85 0.24 -10.78
N VAL A 604 -5.12 -0.15 -12.02
CA VAL A 604 -4.15 -0.66 -12.99
C VAL A 604 -4.22 0.23 -14.22
N GLN A 605 -3.30 1.18 -14.32
CA GLN A 605 -3.41 2.25 -15.31
C GLN A 605 -2.11 2.51 -16.09
N ASN A 606 -2.23 2.74 -17.40
CA ASN A 606 -1.13 3.20 -18.25
C ASN A 606 0.13 2.30 -18.21
N ASN A 607 -0.04 0.99 -18.03
CA ASN A 607 1.07 0.04 -18.05
C ASN A 607 1.33 -0.49 -19.47
N ARG A 608 2.60 -0.72 -19.81
CA ARG A 608 3.07 -1.34 -21.05
C ARG A 608 3.52 -2.77 -20.78
N ILE A 609 2.80 -3.74 -21.33
CA ILE A 609 2.97 -5.16 -21.01
C ILE A 609 3.30 -5.93 -22.29
N TYR A 610 4.38 -6.69 -22.24
CA TYR A 610 4.78 -7.63 -23.30
C TYR A 610 4.75 -9.04 -22.74
N ALA A 611 3.69 -9.80 -23.03
CA ALA A 611 3.48 -11.11 -22.42
C ALA A 611 2.52 -11.97 -23.26
N PRO A 612 2.58 -13.32 -23.15
CA PRO A 612 1.59 -14.19 -23.77
C PRO A 612 0.25 -14.14 -23.03
N ARG A 613 0.25 -13.72 -21.76
CA ARG A 613 -0.94 -13.40 -20.96
C ARG A 613 -0.75 -12.03 -20.33
N GLY A 614 -1.55 -11.03 -20.70
CA GLY A 614 -1.36 -9.65 -20.24
C GLY A 614 -1.86 -9.45 -18.80
N ILE A 615 -3.13 -9.10 -18.63
CA ILE A 615 -3.74 -8.78 -17.34
C ILE A 615 -4.89 -9.75 -17.05
N PRO A 616 -4.63 -10.83 -16.28
CA PRO A 616 -5.68 -11.67 -15.72
C PRO A 616 -6.28 -11.08 -14.42
N CYS A 617 -7.61 -11.07 -14.36
CA CYS A 617 -8.47 -10.73 -13.23
C CYS A 617 -9.79 -11.52 -13.32
N ASN A 618 -9.83 -12.74 -12.77
CA ASN A 618 -10.97 -13.66 -12.89
C ASN A 618 -11.70 -14.02 -11.59
N PHE A 619 -11.48 -13.24 -10.53
CA PHE A 619 -12.18 -13.38 -9.25
C PHE A 619 -13.22 -12.28 -9.07
N GLY A 620 -14.31 -12.59 -8.35
CA GLY A 620 -15.32 -11.59 -8.03
C GLY A 620 -14.85 -10.68 -6.92
N HIS A 621 -14.30 -9.51 -7.27
CA HIS A 621 -14.08 -8.42 -6.33
C HIS A 621 -14.65 -7.11 -6.90
N ASN A 622 -14.58 -6.08 -6.07
CA ASN A 622 -15.30 -4.83 -6.29
C ASN A 622 -14.29 -3.73 -6.62
N ARG A 623 -14.69 -2.73 -7.41
CA ARG A 623 -13.94 -1.50 -7.69
C ARG A 623 -12.52 -1.68 -8.25
N PHE A 624 -12.44 -2.18 -9.48
CA PHE A 624 -11.23 -2.05 -10.29
C PHE A 624 -11.32 -0.85 -11.22
N THR A 625 -10.19 -0.13 -11.36
CA THR A 625 -9.96 0.77 -12.49
C THR A 625 -8.87 0.16 -13.34
N ILE A 626 -9.25 -0.38 -14.50
CA ILE A 626 -8.31 -0.96 -15.48
C ILE A 626 -8.37 -0.09 -16.72
N SER A 627 -7.46 0.86 -16.84
CA SER A 627 -7.52 1.83 -17.94
C SER A 627 -6.20 2.16 -18.60
N ASP A 628 -6.26 2.55 -19.87
CA ASP A 628 -5.14 3.10 -20.62
C ASP A 628 -3.92 2.13 -20.73
N ASN A 629 -4.08 0.85 -20.41
CA ASN A 629 -3.00 -0.13 -20.49
C ASN A 629 -2.78 -0.55 -21.94
N SER A 630 -1.56 -0.98 -22.28
CA SER A 630 -1.23 -1.58 -23.57
C SER A 630 -0.60 -2.95 -23.40
N CYS A 631 -1.25 -3.97 -23.94
CA CYS A 631 -0.73 -5.34 -23.97
C CYS A 631 -0.29 -5.73 -25.39
N THR A 632 0.93 -6.24 -25.51
CA THR A 632 1.50 -6.77 -26.76
C THR A 632 1.86 -8.23 -26.59
N PHE A 633 1.40 -9.09 -27.51
CA PHE A 633 1.76 -10.51 -27.46
C PHE A 633 3.28 -10.66 -27.55
N ALA A 634 3.89 -11.40 -26.63
CA ALA A 634 5.32 -11.65 -26.69
C ALA A 634 5.69 -13.01 -26.09
N LEU A 635 6.74 -13.63 -26.63
CA LEU A 635 7.39 -14.83 -26.09
C LEU A 635 8.90 -14.58 -25.94
N PRO A 636 9.31 -13.60 -25.10
CA PRO A 636 10.69 -13.16 -25.00
C PRO A 636 11.65 -14.24 -24.49
N PHE A 637 11.13 -15.28 -23.84
CA PHE A 637 11.87 -16.40 -23.27
C PHE A 637 11.43 -17.76 -23.83
N GLY A 638 10.79 -17.76 -25.01
CA GLY A 638 10.17 -18.96 -25.59
C GLY A 638 8.77 -19.24 -25.05
N GLU A 639 8.20 -20.37 -25.48
CA GLU A 639 6.84 -20.77 -25.14
C GLU A 639 6.75 -21.32 -23.70
N PRO A 640 5.92 -20.73 -22.81
CA PRO A 640 5.68 -21.28 -21.49
C PRO A 640 4.96 -22.62 -21.54
N PHE A 641 5.27 -23.50 -20.59
CA PHE A 641 4.56 -24.75 -20.38
C PHE A 641 3.04 -24.52 -20.31
N GLY A 642 2.29 -25.27 -21.10
CA GLY A 642 0.82 -25.19 -21.13
C GLY A 642 0.29 -23.97 -21.89
N LEU A 643 1.11 -23.24 -22.66
CA LEU A 643 0.58 -22.22 -23.57
C LEU A 643 -0.33 -22.86 -24.62
N ARG A 644 0.09 -24.00 -25.18
CA ARG A 644 -0.72 -24.89 -26.02
C ARG A 644 -0.83 -26.24 -25.35
N TYR A 645 -2.03 -26.77 -25.22
CA TYR A 645 -2.29 -27.92 -24.35
C TYR A 645 -3.43 -28.80 -24.89
N LEU A 646 -3.46 -30.05 -24.43
CA LEU A 646 -4.55 -30.99 -24.70
C LEU A 646 -5.80 -30.56 -23.92
N SER A 647 -6.88 -30.24 -24.63
CA SER A 647 -8.09 -29.65 -24.04
C SER A 647 -9.23 -30.65 -23.83
N ALA A 648 -9.35 -31.66 -24.67
CA ALA A 648 -10.37 -32.71 -24.54
C ALA A 648 -9.94 -34.01 -25.23
N ILE A 649 -10.50 -35.13 -24.76
CA ILE A 649 -10.48 -36.43 -25.44
C ILE A 649 -11.92 -36.95 -25.44
N ASN A 650 -12.54 -37.03 -26.61
CA ASN A 650 -13.87 -37.58 -26.79
C ASN A 650 -13.79 -39.07 -27.13
N ILE A 651 -14.75 -39.85 -26.63
CA ILE A 651 -14.90 -41.26 -26.97
C ILE A 651 -15.76 -41.36 -28.22
N LYS A 652 -15.19 -41.86 -29.32
CA LYS A 652 -15.94 -42.24 -30.52
C LYS A 652 -16.53 -43.64 -30.37
N LYS A 653 -15.77 -44.55 -29.74
CA LYS A 653 -16.19 -45.92 -29.43
C LYS A 653 -15.54 -46.39 -28.13
N GLY A 654 -16.33 -46.93 -27.21
CA GLY A 654 -15.82 -47.38 -25.90
C GLY A 654 -15.12 -48.75 -25.91
N GLY A 655 -15.20 -49.46 -27.04
CA GLY A 655 -14.66 -50.82 -27.20
C GLY A 655 -15.31 -51.85 -26.27
N GLN A 656 -14.62 -52.96 -26.00
CA GLN A 656 -15.11 -54.08 -25.19
C GLN A 656 -13.98 -54.83 -24.47
N ASN A 657 -14.32 -55.58 -23.42
CA ASN A 657 -13.43 -56.41 -22.59
C ASN A 657 -12.28 -55.66 -21.89
N TYR A 658 -12.40 -54.35 -21.70
CA TYR A 658 -11.45 -53.58 -20.91
C TYR A 658 -11.59 -53.88 -19.42
N SER A 659 -10.48 -53.96 -18.69
CA SER A 659 -10.46 -54.07 -17.23
C SER A 659 -10.47 -52.68 -16.56
N PRO A 660 -10.85 -52.57 -15.27
CA PRO A 660 -10.74 -51.32 -14.52
C PRO A 660 -9.34 -50.70 -14.48
N ASP A 661 -8.29 -51.50 -14.70
CA ASP A 661 -6.88 -51.07 -14.67
C ASP A 661 -6.34 -50.62 -16.04
N THR A 662 -7.23 -50.47 -17.03
CA THR A 662 -6.89 -49.96 -18.37
C THR A 662 -6.22 -48.58 -18.30
N LYS A 663 -5.13 -48.39 -19.07
CA LYS A 663 -4.37 -47.15 -19.15
C LYS A 663 -4.63 -46.41 -20.45
N ILE A 664 -4.58 -45.08 -20.41
CA ILE A 664 -4.63 -44.23 -21.61
C ILE A 664 -3.24 -43.74 -21.96
N VAL A 665 -2.78 -44.02 -23.18
CA VAL A 665 -1.51 -43.57 -23.73
C VAL A 665 -1.75 -42.49 -24.76
N ILE A 666 -1.07 -41.35 -24.62
CA ILE A 666 -1.19 -40.19 -25.52
C ILE A 666 0.17 -39.97 -26.18
N ALA A 667 0.18 -39.92 -27.52
CA ALA A 667 1.38 -39.67 -28.32
C ALA A 667 1.09 -38.70 -29.48
N GLY A 668 2.13 -38.16 -30.11
CA GLY A 668 2.00 -37.15 -31.16
C GLY A 668 1.60 -35.77 -30.63
N GLY A 669 0.95 -34.95 -31.46
CA GLY A 669 0.50 -33.60 -31.10
C GLY A 669 1.35 -32.43 -31.63
N GLY A 670 2.38 -32.73 -32.43
CA GLY A 670 3.32 -31.77 -33.00
C GLY A 670 4.67 -31.71 -32.30
N ASP A 671 5.58 -30.89 -32.82
CA ASP A 671 6.96 -30.79 -32.34
C ASP A 671 7.05 -30.33 -30.88
N GLY A 672 7.74 -31.15 -30.09
CA GLY A 672 7.95 -30.91 -28.65
C GLY A 672 6.70 -31.09 -27.78
N ALA A 673 5.59 -31.59 -28.32
CA ALA A 673 4.40 -31.92 -27.56
C ALA A 673 4.71 -33.02 -26.52
N ARG A 674 4.37 -32.77 -25.26
CA ARG A 674 4.70 -33.68 -24.15
C ARG A 674 3.83 -33.46 -22.93
N GLY A 675 3.85 -34.43 -22.02
CA GLY A 675 3.30 -34.32 -20.67
C GLY A 675 1.78 -34.50 -20.57
N GLY A 676 1.07 -34.74 -21.67
CA GLY A 676 -0.36 -35.05 -21.64
C GLY A 676 -0.60 -36.41 -20.99
N ALA A 677 -1.55 -36.47 -20.04
CA ALA A 677 -1.95 -37.71 -19.37
C ALA A 677 -3.46 -37.75 -19.15
N ALA A 678 -4.04 -38.95 -19.19
CA ALA A 678 -5.45 -39.18 -18.94
C ALA A 678 -5.70 -40.54 -18.28
N THR A 679 -6.87 -40.67 -17.66
CA THR A 679 -7.41 -41.91 -17.10
C THR A 679 -8.76 -42.22 -17.70
N CYS A 680 -9.17 -43.49 -17.73
CA CYS A 680 -10.49 -43.90 -18.19
C CYS A 680 -11.34 -44.48 -17.07
N THR A 681 -12.67 -44.41 -17.24
CA THR A 681 -13.63 -45.21 -16.47
C THR A 681 -14.10 -46.36 -17.34
N VAL A 682 -14.06 -47.57 -16.79
CA VAL A 682 -14.52 -48.79 -17.46
C VAL A 682 -15.75 -49.33 -16.73
N THR A 683 -16.81 -49.59 -17.47
CA THR A 683 -18.08 -50.14 -16.95
C THR A 683 -18.48 -51.33 -17.81
N ASN A 684 -18.65 -52.50 -17.20
CA ASN A 684 -19.01 -53.75 -17.89
C ASN A 684 -18.13 -54.05 -19.12
N GLY A 685 -16.81 -53.82 -19.00
CA GLY A 685 -15.86 -54.07 -20.09
C GLY A 685 -15.76 -52.94 -21.14
N VAL A 686 -16.51 -51.85 -21.01
CA VAL A 686 -16.55 -50.73 -21.97
C VAL A 686 -15.98 -49.46 -21.36
N ILE A 687 -15.15 -48.73 -22.09
CA ILE A 687 -14.68 -47.40 -21.68
C ILE A 687 -15.82 -46.39 -21.86
N THR A 688 -16.27 -45.79 -20.76
CA THR A 688 -17.44 -44.89 -20.73
C THR A 688 -17.08 -43.43 -20.47
N ALA A 689 -15.89 -43.16 -19.94
CA ALA A 689 -15.41 -41.79 -19.73
C ALA A 689 -13.88 -41.70 -19.85
N ILE A 690 -13.40 -40.53 -20.29
CA ILE A 690 -11.99 -40.13 -20.25
C ILE A 690 -11.87 -38.87 -19.41
N ARG A 691 -10.89 -38.85 -18.50
CA ARG A 691 -10.52 -37.69 -17.70
C ARG A 691 -9.06 -37.35 -17.96
N ILE A 692 -8.81 -36.17 -18.50
CA ILE A 692 -7.45 -35.61 -18.60
C ILE A 692 -6.96 -35.32 -17.18
N THR A 693 -5.80 -35.86 -16.83
CA THR A 693 -5.14 -35.69 -15.52
C THR A 693 -3.91 -34.77 -15.61
N ALA A 694 -3.33 -34.60 -16.80
CA ALA A 694 -2.35 -33.56 -17.11
C ALA A 694 -2.57 -33.05 -18.54
N THR A 695 -2.61 -31.74 -18.73
CA THR A 695 -2.92 -31.12 -20.02
C THR A 695 -1.72 -31.10 -20.98
N GLY A 696 -0.51 -31.20 -20.43
CA GLY A 696 0.74 -31.15 -21.17
C GLY A 696 1.00 -29.80 -21.82
N THR A 697 1.98 -29.79 -22.74
CA THR A 697 2.44 -28.57 -23.40
C THR A 697 2.74 -28.79 -24.89
N LYS A 698 2.78 -27.70 -25.66
CA LYS A 698 3.13 -27.65 -27.10
C LYS A 698 2.23 -28.47 -28.04
N TYR A 699 1.07 -28.95 -27.59
CA TYR A 699 0.10 -29.63 -28.44
C TYR A 699 -0.52 -28.65 -29.44
N SER A 700 -0.24 -28.80 -30.73
CA SER A 700 -0.74 -27.92 -31.78
C SER A 700 -1.29 -28.59 -33.02
N ASP A 701 -1.09 -29.88 -33.17
CA ASP A 701 -1.69 -30.65 -34.25
C ASP A 701 -2.56 -31.77 -33.66
N ALA A 702 -3.83 -31.43 -33.42
CA ALA A 702 -4.82 -32.37 -32.92
C ALA A 702 -4.96 -33.64 -33.77
N LYS A 703 -4.73 -33.55 -35.10
CA LYS A 703 -4.89 -34.69 -36.02
C LYS A 703 -3.77 -35.73 -35.85
N SER A 704 -2.59 -35.29 -35.43
CA SER A 704 -1.45 -36.18 -35.14
C SER A 704 -1.53 -36.85 -33.77
N ILE A 705 -2.48 -36.45 -32.91
CA ILE A 705 -2.60 -37.03 -31.56
C ILE A 705 -3.18 -38.43 -31.67
N SER A 706 -2.40 -39.41 -31.23
CA SER A 706 -2.86 -40.79 -31.04
C SER A 706 -3.21 -40.99 -29.57
N VAL A 707 -4.45 -41.39 -29.29
CA VAL A 707 -4.91 -41.80 -27.97
C VAL A 707 -5.25 -43.29 -28.02
N GLN A 708 -4.61 -44.09 -27.17
CA GLN A 708 -4.79 -45.54 -27.14
C GLN A 708 -5.16 -46.02 -25.74
N ALA A 709 -6.06 -46.98 -25.65
CA ALA A 709 -6.37 -47.69 -24.42
C ALA A 709 -5.57 -49.00 -24.36
N VAL A 710 -4.73 -49.14 -23.34
CA VAL A 710 -3.87 -50.30 -23.10
C VAL A 710 -4.38 -51.04 -21.87
N ASP A 711 -5.00 -52.19 -22.11
CA ASP A 711 -5.50 -53.06 -21.06
C ASP A 711 -4.39 -54.00 -20.56
N PRO A 712 -4.09 -54.04 -19.24
CA PRO A 712 -3.02 -54.88 -18.71
C PRO A 712 -3.29 -56.38 -18.87
N THR A 713 -4.54 -56.81 -19.06
CA THR A 713 -4.88 -58.22 -19.30
C THR A 713 -4.80 -58.61 -20.79
N GLY A 714 -4.61 -57.63 -21.68
CA GLY A 714 -4.55 -57.81 -23.13
C GLY A 714 -5.90 -58.13 -23.79
N GLN A 715 -7.01 -58.13 -23.05
CA GLN A 715 -8.33 -58.53 -23.56
C GLN A 715 -9.11 -57.35 -24.17
N GLY A 716 -8.84 -56.13 -23.71
CA GLY A 716 -9.52 -54.92 -24.17
C GLY A 716 -9.21 -54.57 -25.62
N SER A 717 -10.24 -54.30 -26.44
CA SER A 717 -10.07 -53.91 -27.84
C SER A 717 -11.18 -53.02 -28.39
N GLY A 718 -10.88 -52.32 -29.50
CA GLY A 718 -11.87 -51.61 -30.30
C GLY A 718 -12.33 -50.25 -29.77
N ALA A 719 -11.61 -49.65 -28.81
CA ALA A 719 -11.85 -48.28 -28.39
C ALA A 719 -11.27 -47.26 -29.39
N GLU A 720 -12.01 -46.19 -29.66
CA GLU A 720 -11.63 -45.10 -30.57
C GLU A 720 -11.86 -43.75 -29.89
N PHE A 721 -10.91 -42.84 -30.06
CA PHE A 721 -10.90 -41.55 -29.39
C PHE A 721 -10.63 -40.40 -30.37
N GLU A 722 -11.00 -39.20 -29.99
CA GLU A 722 -10.69 -37.96 -30.71
C GLU A 722 -10.16 -36.92 -29.72
N ALA A 723 -8.94 -36.44 -29.96
CA ALA A 723 -8.27 -35.46 -29.11
C ALA A 723 -8.40 -34.05 -29.68
N PHE A 724 -8.39 -33.06 -28.79
CA PHE A 724 -8.47 -31.64 -29.12
C PHE A 724 -7.33 -30.89 -28.42
N CYS A 725 -6.78 -29.87 -29.09
CA CYS A 725 -5.80 -28.96 -28.53
C CYS A 725 -6.35 -27.53 -28.45
N ASN A 726 -5.87 -26.76 -27.48
CA ASN A 726 -6.23 -25.35 -27.33
C ASN A 726 -4.99 -24.51 -26.96
N ALA A 727 -5.11 -23.18 -27.08
CA ALA A 727 -4.10 -22.22 -26.65
C ALA A 727 -4.65 -21.31 -25.55
N ALA A 728 -3.82 -20.96 -24.57
CA ALA A 728 -4.16 -20.09 -23.45
C ALA A 728 -3.35 -18.78 -23.52
N SER A 729 -3.60 -17.97 -24.55
CA SER A 729 -3.00 -16.64 -24.71
C SER A 729 -4.06 -15.54 -24.77
N TYR A 730 -3.86 -14.47 -24.01
CA TYR A 730 -4.78 -13.33 -23.99
C TYR A 730 -4.12 -12.02 -23.56
N ALA A 731 -4.61 -10.87 -24.04
CA ALA A 731 -4.16 -9.58 -23.51
C ALA A 731 -4.89 -9.23 -22.21
N TYR A 732 -6.21 -9.38 -22.17
CA TYR A 732 -7.02 -9.12 -20.99
C TYR A 732 -7.94 -10.31 -20.71
N MET A 733 -8.00 -10.74 -19.45
CA MET A 733 -9.02 -11.66 -18.95
C MET A 733 -9.67 -11.00 -17.75
N ILE A 734 -10.84 -10.39 -17.94
CA ILE A 734 -11.50 -9.56 -16.94
C ILE A 734 -12.89 -10.12 -16.63
N GLY A 735 -13.27 -10.17 -15.36
CA GLY A 735 -14.58 -10.63 -14.91
C GLY A 735 -14.52 -11.98 -14.22
N ALA A 736 -15.48 -12.27 -13.35
CA ALA A 736 -15.38 -13.41 -12.46
C ALA A 736 -15.87 -14.73 -13.08
N GLU A 737 -15.24 -15.85 -12.71
CA GLU A 737 -15.86 -17.17 -12.90
C GLU A 737 -17.12 -17.32 -12.03
N ALA A 738 -18.10 -18.11 -12.48
CA ALA A 738 -19.39 -18.27 -11.79
C ALA A 738 -19.27 -18.66 -10.30
N ARG A 739 -18.30 -19.53 -9.96
CA ARG A 739 -18.04 -19.94 -8.57
C ARG A 739 -17.51 -18.81 -7.68
N TYR A 740 -16.93 -17.76 -8.26
CA TYR A 740 -16.37 -16.60 -7.56
C TYR A 740 -17.30 -15.38 -7.58
N GLY A 741 -18.43 -15.45 -8.29
CA GLY A 741 -19.46 -14.41 -8.35
C GLY A 741 -19.35 -13.54 -9.59
N THR A 742 -19.31 -12.22 -9.37
CA THR A 742 -19.20 -11.19 -10.42
C THR A 742 -18.18 -10.15 -9.99
N ILE A 743 -17.51 -9.50 -10.94
CA ILE A 743 -16.85 -8.22 -10.64
C ILE A 743 -17.92 -7.13 -10.65
N ASP A 744 -17.95 -6.27 -9.64
CA ASP A 744 -18.94 -5.19 -9.54
C ASP A 744 -18.33 -3.78 -9.57
N ALA A 745 -19.15 -2.81 -10.01
CA ALA A 745 -18.89 -1.37 -9.93
C ALA A 745 -17.48 -0.95 -10.40
N SER A 746 -16.98 -1.58 -11.46
CA SER A 746 -15.62 -1.41 -11.98
C SER A 746 -15.61 -0.62 -13.29
N TYR A 747 -14.47 0.01 -13.58
CA TYR A 747 -14.25 0.84 -14.76
C TYR A 747 -13.12 0.26 -15.62
N ILE A 748 -13.46 -0.18 -16.82
CA ILE A 748 -12.55 -0.85 -17.76
C ILE A 748 -12.53 -0.08 -19.08
N ALA A 749 -11.56 0.82 -19.26
CA ALA A 749 -11.62 1.78 -20.35
C ALA A 749 -10.30 2.06 -21.07
N ASN A 750 -10.36 2.44 -22.34
CA ASN A 750 -9.20 2.88 -23.14
C ASN A 750 -8.03 1.87 -23.21
N ASN A 751 -8.27 0.58 -22.94
CA ASN A 751 -7.20 -0.42 -23.00
C ASN A 751 -6.91 -0.80 -24.45
N THR A 752 -5.65 -1.13 -24.73
CA THR A 752 -5.19 -1.51 -26.07
C THR A 752 -4.51 -2.87 -26.09
N ALA A 753 -4.79 -3.67 -27.13
CA ALA A 753 -4.10 -4.94 -27.37
C ALA A 753 -3.56 -5.01 -28.79
N ARG A 754 -2.40 -5.62 -28.97
CA ARG A 754 -1.83 -5.88 -30.30
C ARG A 754 -1.01 -7.16 -30.35
N ASN A 755 -0.90 -7.73 -31.54
CA ASN A 755 0.02 -8.84 -31.82
C ASN A 755 1.44 -8.31 -32.10
N SER A 756 2.41 -9.22 -32.20
CA SER A 756 3.80 -8.86 -32.51
C SER A 756 4.48 -9.92 -33.38
N PRO A 757 5.74 -9.70 -33.82
CA PRO A 757 6.49 -10.73 -34.54
C PRO A 757 6.67 -12.05 -33.77
N HIS A 758 6.43 -12.11 -32.46
CA HIS A 758 6.40 -13.38 -31.71
C HIS A 758 5.16 -14.24 -32.01
N GLY A 759 4.09 -13.64 -32.54
CA GLY A 759 2.83 -14.31 -32.84
C GLY A 759 1.60 -13.55 -32.37
N ASN A 760 0.50 -14.29 -32.28
CA ASN A 760 -0.84 -13.73 -32.16
C ASN A 760 -1.55 -14.26 -30.91
N TYR A 761 -2.29 -13.40 -30.21
CA TYR A 761 -3.18 -13.84 -29.14
C TYR A 761 -4.28 -14.78 -29.68
N ASP A 762 -4.73 -15.75 -28.88
CA ASP A 762 -6.00 -16.44 -29.15
C ASP A 762 -7.16 -15.45 -29.01
N ARG A 763 -7.22 -14.79 -27.85
CA ARG A 763 -8.28 -13.84 -27.49
C ARG A 763 -7.67 -12.58 -26.91
N GLN A 764 -7.91 -11.42 -27.49
CA GLN A 764 -7.34 -10.20 -26.95
C GLN A 764 -8.08 -9.72 -25.70
N PHE A 765 -9.40 -9.87 -25.64
CA PHE A 765 -10.18 -9.47 -24.48
C PHE A 765 -11.23 -10.52 -24.13
N LEU A 766 -10.95 -11.31 -23.08
CA LEU A 766 -11.89 -12.26 -22.51
C LEU A 766 -12.67 -11.59 -21.38
N SER A 767 -14.01 -11.57 -21.49
CA SER A 767 -14.89 -11.00 -20.48
C SER A 767 -15.80 -12.07 -19.86
N ALA A 768 -15.68 -12.28 -18.54
CA ALA A 768 -16.53 -13.20 -17.78
C ALA A 768 -17.64 -12.44 -17.05
N ASN A 769 -18.03 -12.85 -15.83
CA ASN A 769 -19.19 -12.26 -15.17
C ASN A 769 -18.91 -10.85 -14.63
N LEU A 770 -19.72 -9.88 -15.05
CA LEU A 770 -19.65 -8.47 -14.65
C LEU A 770 -21.03 -7.99 -14.20
N THR A 771 -21.07 -7.11 -13.20
CA THR A 771 -22.31 -6.48 -12.71
C THR A 771 -22.09 -4.98 -12.51
N GLY A 772 -22.95 -4.12 -13.05
CA GLY A 772 -22.86 -2.66 -12.83
C GLY A 772 -21.53 -2.04 -13.27
N CYS A 773 -20.80 -2.68 -14.19
CA CYS A 773 -19.48 -2.23 -14.65
C CYS A 773 -19.61 -1.33 -15.87
N THR A 774 -18.60 -0.49 -16.12
CA THR A 774 -18.45 0.24 -17.39
C THR A 774 -17.29 -0.35 -18.18
N VAL A 775 -17.56 -0.81 -19.40
CA VAL A 775 -16.54 -1.28 -20.36
C VAL A 775 -16.61 -0.42 -21.60
N ARG A 776 -15.64 0.48 -21.80
CA ARG A 776 -15.72 1.44 -22.90
C ARG A 776 -14.41 1.82 -23.56
N ASP A 777 -14.49 2.26 -24.81
CA ASP A 777 -13.36 2.86 -25.55
C ASP A 777 -12.13 1.95 -25.70
N ASN A 778 -12.27 0.63 -25.49
CA ASN A 778 -11.17 -0.31 -25.66
C ASN A 778 -10.89 -0.54 -27.16
N ARG A 779 -9.60 -0.64 -27.53
CA ARG A 779 -9.12 -0.75 -28.93
C ARG A 779 -8.23 -1.98 -29.11
N LEU A 780 -8.70 -2.95 -29.88
CA LEU A 780 -8.02 -4.23 -30.06
C LEU A 780 -7.53 -4.38 -31.52
N ASP A 781 -6.22 -4.35 -31.74
CA ASP A 781 -5.61 -4.62 -33.05
C ASP A 781 -5.43 -6.12 -33.25
N ILE A 782 -6.37 -6.74 -33.96
CA ILE A 782 -6.43 -8.19 -34.18
C ILE A 782 -5.56 -8.67 -35.35
N THR A 783 -4.77 -7.77 -35.95
CA THR A 783 -3.99 -8.07 -37.16
C THR A 783 -2.98 -9.20 -36.91
N PRO A 784 -2.99 -10.29 -37.68
CA PRO A 784 -2.12 -11.43 -37.44
C PRO A 784 -0.73 -11.21 -38.03
N TYR A 785 0.30 -11.58 -37.27
CA TYR A 785 1.63 -11.86 -37.81
C TYR A 785 1.70 -13.26 -38.40
N THR A 786 2.38 -13.39 -39.54
CA THR A 786 2.57 -14.65 -40.25
C THR A 786 4.06 -14.95 -40.38
N LYS A 787 4.46 -16.21 -40.20
CA LYS A 787 5.81 -16.69 -40.49
C LYS A 787 6.10 -16.50 -41.98
N GLY A 788 7.22 -15.87 -42.30
CA GLY A 788 7.72 -15.71 -43.66
C GLY A 788 9.21 -15.45 -43.69
N THR A 789 9.76 -15.21 -44.88
CA THR A 789 11.21 -15.05 -45.10
C THR A 789 11.63 -13.59 -45.29
N ASN A 790 10.68 -12.67 -45.45
CA ASN A 790 10.95 -11.24 -45.67
C ASN A 790 10.31 -10.39 -44.55
N PRO A 791 11.03 -10.11 -43.45
CA PRO A 791 10.51 -9.32 -42.34
C PRO A 791 10.32 -7.83 -42.65
N ALA A 792 10.73 -7.35 -43.84
CA ALA A 792 10.46 -5.99 -44.29
C ALA A 792 9.00 -5.80 -44.74
N LEU A 793 8.27 -6.89 -45.00
CA LEU A 793 6.83 -6.82 -45.30
C LEU A 793 6.04 -6.63 -44.00
N PRO A 794 5.00 -5.78 -43.99
CA PRO A 794 4.12 -5.63 -42.83
C PRO A 794 3.55 -6.97 -42.36
N TYR A 795 3.56 -7.20 -41.05
CA TYR A 795 3.02 -8.40 -40.40
C TYR A 795 3.67 -9.73 -40.84
N VAL A 796 4.86 -9.69 -41.44
CA VAL A 796 5.68 -10.88 -41.68
C VAL A 796 6.76 -10.97 -40.61
N SER A 797 6.90 -12.15 -40.00
CA SER A 797 7.95 -12.43 -39.02
C SER A 797 8.86 -13.53 -39.54
N ASP A 798 10.17 -13.30 -39.45
CA ASP A 798 11.22 -14.22 -39.85
C ASP A 798 11.68 -15.14 -38.72
N ARG A 799 11.17 -14.95 -37.49
CA ARG A 799 11.49 -15.79 -36.32
C ARG A 799 11.19 -17.26 -36.55
N ASP A 800 12.03 -18.16 -36.05
CA ASP A 800 11.89 -19.63 -36.22
C ASP A 800 10.50 -20.15 -35.82
N TYR A 801 9.92 -19.58 -34.77
CA TYR A 801 8.56 -19.87 -34.33
C TYR A 801 7.74 -18.58 -34.21
N VAL A 802 6.54 -18.61 -34.81
CA VAL A 802 5.52 -17.57 -34.72
C VAL A 802 4.25 -18.20 -34.18
N HIS A 803 3.90 -17.87 -32.94
CA HIS A 803 2.74 -18.46 -32.28
C HIS A 803 1.45 -18.11 -33.05
N ARG A 804 0.68 -19.15 -33.44
CA ARG A 804 -0.55 -18.99 -34.23
C ARG A 804 -0.33 -18.18 -35.52
N SER A 805 0.77 -18.46 -36.22
CA SER A 805 1.12 -17.83 -37.50
C SER A 805 -0.06 -17.69 -38.46
N GLY A 806 -0.35 -16.46 -38.89
CA GLY A 806 -1.41 -16.13 -39.85
C GLY A 806 -2.84 -16.24 -39.32
N VAL A 807 -3.03 -16.71 -38.08
CA VAL A 807 -4.35 -16.84 -37.47
C VAL A 807 -4.73 -15.51 -36.80
N VAL A 808 -5.80 -14.89 -37.29
CA VAL A 808 -6.38 -13.66 -36.73
C VAL A 808 -6.78 -13.88 -35.27
N SER A 809 -6.46 -12.91 -34.41
CA SER A 809 -6.88 -12.95 -33.01
C SER A 809 -8.39 -12.71 -32.88
N GLN A 810 -9.04 -13.41 -31.95
CA GLN A 810 -10.38 -13.01 -31.54
C GLN A 810 -10.27 -11.71 -30.73
N GLY A 811 -11.07 -10.71 -31.08
CA GLY A 811 -11.09 -9.43 -30.37
C GLY A 811 -11.74 -9.54 -28.99
N PHE A 812 -13.01 -9.17 -28.89
CA PHE A 812 -13.81 -9.29 -27.67
C PHE A 812 -14.53 -10.64 -27.62
N TYR A 813 -14.34 -11.38 -26.53
CA TYR A 813 -14.91 -12.71 -26.33
C TYR A 813 -15.59 -12.81 -24.97
N GLN A 814 -16.93 -12.80 -24.96
CA GLN A 814 -17.74 -12.84 -23.75
C GLN A 814 -18.11 -14.29 -23.37
N THR A 815 -17.58 -14.77 -22.25
CA THR A 815 -17.89 -16.09 -21.68
C THR A 815 -18.94 -16.04 -20.57
N GLY A 816 -19.07 -14.91 -19.88
CA GLY A 816 -19.94 -14.75 -18.73
C GLY A 816 -21.12 -13.82 -18.99
N THR A 817 -21.98 -13.69 -17.98
CA THR A 817 -23.13 -12.78 -18.02
C THR A 817 -22.69 -11.39 -17.58
N HIS A 818 -23.02 -10.37 -18.37
CA HIS A 818 -22.95 -8.99 -17.92
C HIS A 818 -24.36 -8.57 -17.48
N THR A 819 -24.47 -7.99 -16.30
CA THR A 819 -25.75 -7.55 -15.72
C THR A 819 -25.68 -6.06 -15.40
N ASP A 820 -26.65 -5.28 -15.87
CA ASP A 820 -26.74 -3.83 -15.64
C ASP A 820 -25.41 -3.08 -15.95
N CYS A 821 -24.64 -3.57 -16.92
CA CYS A 821 -23.36 -2.98 -17.32
C CYS A 821 -23.54 -1.94 -18.43
N ARG A 822 -22.65 -0.95 -18.47
CA ARG A 822 -22.56 0.04 -19.54
C ARG A 822 -21.45 -0.34 -20.53
N HIS A 823 -21.79 -0.42 -21.82
CA HIS A 823 -20.85 -0.75 -22.88
C HIS A 823 -20.86 0.33 -23.96
N ASP A 824 -19.72 0.99 -24.20
CA ASP A 824 -19.65 2.07 -25.19
C ASP A 824 -18.35 2.01 -26.03
N ASN A 825 -18.45 2.24 -27.34
CA ASN A 825 -17.29 2.52 -28.21
C ASN A 825 -16.14 1.49 -28.12
N ASN A 826 -16.42 0.20 -27.94
CA ASN A 826 -15.41 -0.85 -27.97
C ASN A 826 -15.18 -1.31 -29.42
N LYS A 827 -13.94 -1.28 -29.92
CA LYS A 827 -13.64 -1.58 -31.33
C LYS A 827 -12.48 -2.54 -31.52
N THR A 828 -12.58 -3.37 -32.54
CA THR A 828 -11.45 -4.09 -33.12
C THR A 828 -10.97 -3.40 -34.40
N TRP A 829 -9.70 -3.58 -34.73
CA TRP A 829 -9.10 -3.12 -35.98
C TRP A 829 -8.27 -4.24 -36.59
N ASN A 830 -8.45 -4.47 -37.90
CA ASN A 830 -7.56 -5.31 -38.69
C ASN A 830 -6.90 -4.43 -39.75
N GLN A 831 -5.60 -4.20 -39.61
CA GLN A 831 -4.82 -3.31 -40.48
C GLN A 831 -4.60 -3.91 -41.87
N VAL A 832 -4.60 -5.24 -42.02
CA VAL A 832 -4.48 -5.90 -43.34
C VAL A 832 -5.72 -5.65 -44.18
N THR A 833 -6.91 -5.66 -43.58
CA THR A 833 -8.17 -5.36 -44.28
C THR A 833 -8.55 -3.89 -44.23
N GLY A 834 -7.97 -3.10 -43.31
CA GLY A 834 -8.34 -1.71 -43.05
C GLY A 834 -9.67 -1.52 -42.32
N ILE A 835 -10.28 -2.59 -41.79
CA ILE A 835 -11.64 -2.57 -41.25
C ILE A 835 -11.64 -2.35 -39.73
N TYR A 836 -12.45 -1.39 -39.27
CA TYR A 836 -12.86 -1.25 -37.86
C TYR A 836 -14.22 -1.91 -37.64
N ALA A 837 -14.36 -2.69 -36.57
CA ALA A 837 -15.64 -3.27 -36.18
C ALA A 837 -16.00 -2.89 -34.74
N ASP A 838 -17.24 -2.44 -34.55
CA ASP A 838 -17.81 -2.20 -33.22
C ASP A 838 -18.18 -3.52 -32.54
N HIS A 839 -18.01 -3.57 -31.22
CA HIS A 839 -18.45 -4.69 -30.41
C HIS A 839 -19.51 -4.26 -29.39
N VAL A 840 -20.62 -5.00 -29.38
CA VAL A 840 -21.69 -4.85 -28.41
C VAL A 840 -21.74 -6.12 -27.56
N PHE A 841 -21.46 -5.98 -26.28
CA PHE A 841 -21.58 -7.08 -25.33
C PHE A 841 -23.05 -7.38 -25.03
N ARG A 842 -23.36 -8.65 -24.80
CA ARG A 842 -24.67 -9.05 -24.27
C ARG A 842 -24.80 -8.54 -22.83
N ASN A 843 -25.89 -7.85 -22.53
CA ASN A 843 -26.18 -7.28 -21.23
C ASN A 843 -27.59 -7.67 -20.79
N THR A 844 -27.73 -8.15 -19.55
CA THR A 844 -29.01 -8.46 -18.93
C THR A 844 -29.40 -7.30 -18.02
N GLU A 845 -30.54 -6.67 -18.28
CA GLU A 845 -31.07 -5.59 -17.44
C GLU A 845 -32.01 -6.15 -16.36
N THR A 846 -31.85 -5.73 -15.11
CA THR A 846 -32.74 -6.15 -14.01
C THR A 846 -33.75 -5.07 -13.64
N ALA A 847 -35.04 -5.46 -13.52
CA ALA A 847 -36.19 -4.56 -13.43
C ALA A 847 -36.35 -3.77 -12.11
N SER A 848 -35.33 -3.70 -11.25
CA SER A 848 -35.39 -3.06 -9.92
C SER A 848 -34.32 -1.99 -9.65
N GLY A 849 -33.50 -1.62 -10.64
CA GLY A 849 -32.71 -0.39 -10.61
C GLY A 849 -33.46 0.72 -11.33
N THR A 850 -34.12 1.63 -10.60
CA THR A 850 -34.71 2.90 -11.09
C THR A 850 -35.03 2.96 -12.59
N SER A 851 -36.22 2.46 -12.92
CA SER A 851 -37.13 2.96 -13.97
C SER A 851 -36.57 3.88 -15.06
N ALA A 852 -36.62 3.38 -16.30
CA ALA A 852 -37.05 4.10 -17.50
C ALA A 852 -36.65 5.59 -17.57
N GLY A 853 -35.36 5.83 -17.76
CA GLY A 853 -34.80 7.15 -18.05
C GLY A 853 -33.41 7.09 -18.68
N SER A 854 -33.05 5.96 -19.29
CA SER A 854 -31.90 5.86 -20.19
C SER A 854 -32.37 6.10 -21.63
N SER A 855 -33.01 7.25 -21.88
CA SER A 855 -32.80 7.83 -23.20
C SER A 855 -31.32 8.18 -23.24
N SER A 856 -30.60 7.69 -24.24
CA SER A 856 -29.36 8.34 -24.65
C SER A 856 -29.69 9.83 -24.71
N VAL A 857 -29.11 10.64 -23.84
CA VAL A 857 -29.29 12.09 -23.88
C VAL A 857 -28.78 12.46 -25.26
N SER A 858 -29.71 12.72 -26.18
CA SER A 858 -29.33 13.01 -27.55
C SER A 858 -28.48 14.27 -27.51
N ARG A 859 -27.61 14.47 -28.50
CA ARG A 859 -26.86 15.74 -28.57
C ARG A 859 -27.82 16.94 -28.49
N SER A 860 -29.02 16.79 -29.04
CA SER A 860 -30.15 17.72 -28.87
C SER A 860 -30.63 17.88 -27.43
N ASP A 861 -30.70 16.85 -26.60
CA ASP A 861 -31.12 16.97 -25.19
C ASP A 861 -30.01 17.63 -24.34
N VAL A 862 -28.74 17.34 -24.65
CA VAL A 862 -27.59 18.05 -24.04
C VAL A 862 -27.58 19.50 -24.49
N ASP A 863 -27.83 19.77 -25.77
CA ASP A 863 -27.90 21.12 -26.33
C ASP A 863 -29.09 21.88 -25.73
N VAL A 864 -30.23 21.23 -25.47
CA VAL A 864 -31.38 21.83 -24.76
C VAL A 864 -31.04 22.11 -23.30
N LEU A 865 -30.32 21.22 -22.60
CA LEU A 865 -29.85 21.47 -21.24
C LEU A 865 -28.80 22.59 -21.18
N ILE A 866 -27.91 22.67 -22.16
CA ILE A 866 -26.95 23.77 -22.32
C ILE A 866 -27.69 25.06 -22.64
N GLN A 867 -28.65 25.04 -23.57
CA GLN A 867 -29.48 26.20 -23.92
C GLN A 867 -30.30 26.67 -22.71
N ASN A 868 -30.85 25.77 -21.91
CA ASN A 868 -31.59 26.09 -20.69
C ASN A 868 -30.67 26.63 -19.59
N ALA A 869 -29.47 26.06 -19.43
CA ALA A 869 -28.47 26.56 -18.48
C ALA A 869 -27.91 27.92 -18.92
N VAL A 870 -27.70 28.12 -20.22
CA VAL A 870 -27.31 29.40 -20.83
C VAL A 870 -28.45 30.40 -20.70
N ALA A 871 -29.70 30.02 -20.95
CA ALA A 871 -30.86 30.89 -20.76
C ALA A 871 -31.06 31.25 -19.28
N ALA A 872 -30.84 30.32 -18.35
CA ALA A 872 -30.90 30.56 -16.91
C ALA A 872 -29.72 31.42 -16.41
N ALA A 873 -28.54 31.28 -17.00
CA ALA A 873 -27.38 32.12 -16.71
C ALA A 873 -27.49 33.52 -17.32
N ILE A 874 -28.14 33.64 -18.48
CA ILE A 874 -28.42 34.92 -19.15
C ILE A 874 -29.66 35.59 -18.55
N ALA A 875 -30.62 34.88 -17.97
CA ALA A 875 -31.82 35.45 -17.35
C ALA A 875 -31.53 36.58 -16.33
N PRO A 876 -30.58 36.44 -15.37
CA PRO A 876 -30.21 37.54 -14.48
C PRO A 876 -29.43 38.65 -15.18
N ILE A 877 -28.77 38.38 -16.31
CA ILE A 877 -28.07 39.39 -17.13
C ILE A 877 -29.06 40.18 -17.98
N LYS A 878 -30.05 39.52 -18.58
CA LYS A 878 -31.20 40.12 -19.27
C LYS A 878 -32.06 40.93 -18.31
N ALA A 879 -32.36 40.38 -17.13
CA ALA A 879 -33.07 41.11 -16.08
C ALA A 879 -32.29 42.35 -15.61
N LYS A 880 -30.95 42.31 -15.59
CA LYS A 880 -30.10 43.49 -15.30
C LYS A 880 -30.01 44.49 -16.46
N LEU A 881 -30.15 44.04 -17.71
CA LEU A 881 -30.19 44.88 -18.92
C LEU A 881 -31.58 45.52 -19.16
N GLU A 882 -32.65 44.83 -18.78
CA GLU A 882 -34.04 45.29 -18.86
C GLU A 882 -34.47 46.11 -17.63
N ALA A 883 -33.76 45.98 -16.50
CA ALA A 883 -33.97 46.78 -15.28
C ALA A 883 -33.09 48.05 -15.18
N ALA A 884 -32.59 48.56 -16.31
CA ALA A 884 -32.14 49.95 -16.41
C ALA A 884 -33.29 50.82 -16.97
N PRO A 885 -34.22 51.32 -16.13
CA PRO A 885 -35.20 52.28 -16.59
C PRO A 885 -34.56 53.65 -16.77
N SER A 886 -34.71 54.15 -17.99
CA SER A 886 -34.74 55.58 -18.31
C SER A 886 -35.64 56.34 -17.34
N GLY A 887 -35.18 57.51 -16.93
CA GLY A 887 -35.70 58.34 -15.84
C GLY A 887 -37.20 58.62 -15.78
N GLY A 888 -37.65 58.86 -14.54
CA GLY A 888 -38.42 60.07 -14.22
C GLY A 888 -39.80 59.88 -13.60
N GLY A 889 -39.97 60.36 -12.35
CA GLY A 889 -41.17 61.10 -11.94
C GLY A 889 -41.99 60.60 -10.76
N GLY A 890 -41.94 61.34 -9.64
CA GLY A 890 -43.12 61.69 -8.82
C GLY A 890 -43.45 60.81 -7.60
N GLY A 891 -43.27 61.36 -6.38
CA GLY A 891 -43.62 60.73 -5.09
C GLY A 891 -45.13 60.78 -4.75
N ALA A 892 -45.59 60.57 -3.51
CA ALA A 892 -44.99 60.28 -2.21
C ALA A 892 -46.11 59.88 -1.22
N THR A 893 -45.86 58.94 -0.30
CA THR A 893 -46.42 58.77 1.08
C THR A 893 -45.71 57.52 1.65
N GLY A 894 -45.05 57.41 2.81
CA GLY A 894 -44.95 58.20 4.02
C GLY A 894 -45.02 57.24 5.23
N GLN A 895 -43.90 56.62 5.66
CA GLN A 895 -43.67 56.07 7.01
C GLN A 895 -42.17 55.72 7.21
N PRO A 896 -41.66 55.65 8.47
CA PRO A 896 -40.39 56.23 8.86
C PRO A 896 -39.23 55.22 8.92
N ALA A 897 -38.05 55.80 9.02
CA ALA A 897 -36.73 55.22 9.03
C ALA A 897 -36.53 53.97 9.91
N SER A 898 -35.64 53.12 9.40
CA SER A 898 -34.81 52.20 10.17
C SER A 898 -34.26 52.83 11.46
N PRO A 899 -34.09 52.05 12.53
CA PRO A 899 -32.85 52.07 13.28
C PRO A 899 -31.86 51.07 12.67
N SER A 900 -30.66 51.57 12.43
CA SER A 900 -29.39 50.86 12.31
C SER A 900 -29.30 49.51 13.02
N PRO A 901 -28.57 48.54 12.45
CA PRO A 901 -27.49 47.87 13.17
C PRO A 901 -26.26 48.76 13.09
N ASP A 902 -25.70 49.02 14.26
CA ASP A 902 -24.54 49.87 14.48
C ASP A 902 -23.31 49.48 13.67
N VAL A 903 -22.50 50.50 13.40
CA VAL A 903 -21.05 50.33 13.23
C VAL A 903 -20.52 49.63 14.48
N ALA A 904 -20.15 48.35 14.37
CA ALA A 904 -19.30 47.75 15.38
C ALA A 904 -17.86 48.26 15.16
N THR A 905 -17.50 49.25 15.96
CA THR A 905 -16.19 49.44 16.61
C THR A 905 -15.36 48.14 16.62
N PRO A 906 -14.01 48.15 16.50
CA PRO A 906 -13.20 46.98 16.86
C PRO A 906 -13.75 46.42 18.17
N ALA A 907 -14.22 45.17 18.15
CA ALA A 907 -14.96 44.62 19.29
C ALA A 907 -14.10 44.83 20.54
N ALA A 908 -14.64 45.59 21.50
CA ALA A 908 -14.13 45.59 22.86
C ALA A 908 -13.97 44.13 23.30
N PRO A 909 -12.97 43.78 24.12
CA PRO A 909 -12.76 42.40 24.54
C PRO A 909 -14.09 41.77 24.97
N SER A 910 -14.61 40.84 24.18
CA SER A 910 -15.91 40.25 24.44
C SER A 910 -15.70 39.13 25.43
N ASN A 911 -15.92 39.46 26.71
CA ASN A 911 -16.02 38.46 27.76
C ASN A 911 -17.43 37.84 27.71
N ILE A 912 -17.54 36.65 27.13
CA ILE A 912 -18.80 35.91 27.04
C ILE A 912 -18.88 35.01 28.27
N LYS A 913 -19.69 35.41 29.24
CA LYS A 913 -19.87 34.72 30.52
C LYS A 913 -21.17 33.94 30.57
N PHE A 914 -21.10 32.70 31.04
CA PHE A 914 -22.24 31.85 31.36
C PHE A 914 -22.32 31.66 32.89
N SER A 915 -22.99 32.59 33.59
CA SER A 915 -23.26 32.42 35.03
C SER A 915 -24.31 31.34 35.31
N LEU A 916 -25.11 30.98 34.29
CA LEU A 916 -26.25 30.07 34.37
C LEU A 916 -27.36 30.51 35.36
N ALA A 917 -27.27 31.70 35.94
CA ALA A 917 -28.19 32.17 36.99
C ALA A 917 -29.66 32.12 36.53
N ASN A 918 -29.91 32.52 35.28
CA ASN A 918 -31.25 32.60 34.67
C ASN A 918 -31.64 31.35 33.85
N ALA A 919 -30.81 30.30 33.83
CA ALA A 919 -31.12 29.08 33.09
C ALA A 919 -32.13 28.22 33.85
N GLU A 920 -33.20 27.78 33.19
CA GLU A 920 -34.19 26.86 33.77
C GLU A 920 -33.61 25.43 33.84
N ILE A 921 -33.85 24.74 34.95
CA ILE A 921 -33.46 23.33 35.08
C ILE A 921 -34.20 22.50 34.02
N ASN A 922 -33.51 21.53 33.43
CA ASN A 922 -33.94 20.70 32.31
C ASN A 922 -34.03 21.43 30.94
N ALA A 923 -33.65 22.71 30.84
CA ALA A 923 -33.58 23.39 29.56
C ALA A 923 -32.55 22.72 28.62
N LEU A 924 -32.81 22.79 27.30
CA LEU A 924 -31.90 22.27 26.26
C LEU A 924 -30.80 23.27 25.87
N GLU A 925 -30.89 24.51 26.34
CA GLU A 925 -29.91 25.54 26.08
C GLU A 925 -29.72 26.46 27.29
N ALA A 926 -28.55 27.13 27.36
CA ALA A 926 -28.29 28.21 28.30
C ALA A 926 -27.71 29.42 27.56
N SER A 927 -28.24 30.60 27.86
CA SER A 927 -27.73 31.86 27.29
C SER A 927 -26.60 32.43 28.14
N ALA A 928 -25.66 33.12 27.49
CA ALA A 928 -24.68 33.96 28.16
C ALA A 928 -25.37 35.13 28.86
N ASP A 929 -24.73 35.71 29.88
CA ASP A 929 -25.30 36.75 30.74
C ASP A 929 -25.76 37.99 29.95
N ALA A 930 -25.02 38.32 28.88
CA ALA A 930 -25.34 39.45 27.98
C ALA A 930 -26.33 39.09 26.85
N GLY A 931 -26.79 37.83 26.77
CA GLY A 931 -27.67 37.34 25.71
C GLY A 931 -27.02 37.22 24.32
N THR A 932 -25.71 37.44 24.22
CA THR A 932 -24.96 37.49 22.95
C THR A 932 -24.57 36.11 22.40
N ALA A 933 -24.59 35.08 23.24
CA ALA A 933 -24.23 33.71 22.86
C ALA A 933 -25.07 32.68 23.62
N LYS A 934 -25.12 31.46 23.11
CA LYS A 934 -25.83 30.31 23.72
C LYS A 934 -24.98 29.05 23.70
N LEU A 935 -25.17 28.18 24.68
CA LEU A 935 -24.77 26.78 24.65
C LEU A 935 -26.02 25.92 24.39
N ILE A 936 -26.04 25.20 23.28
CA ILE A 936 -27.21 24.45 22.81
C ILE A 936 -26.90 22.95 22.84
N SER A 937 -27.80 22.15 23.41
CA SER A 937 -27.68 20.70 23.41
C SER A 937 -28.24 20.08 22.15
N VAL A 938 -27.39 19.34 21.43
CA VAL A 938 -27.72 18.70 20.15
C VAL A 938 -27.62 17.19 20.28
N VAL A 939 -28.62 16.47 19.77
CA VAL A 939 -28.60 15.00 19.69
C VAL A 939 -27.94 14.54 18.39
N THR A 940 -27.04 13.58 18.48
CA THR A 940 -26.29 13.04 17.33
C THR A 940 -27.15 12.23 16.37
N SER A 941 -28.23 11.63 16.86
CA SER A 941 -29.19 10.90 16.03
C SER A 941 -30.57 10.95 16.68
N VAL A 942 -31.50 11.68 16.04
CA VAL A 942 -32.91 11.74 16.45
C VAL A 942 -33.53 10.34 16.47
N LYS A 943 -33.11 9.46 15.54
CA LYS A 943 -33.59 8.07 15.43
C LYS A 943 -33.12 7.18 16.59
N ALA A 944 -31.88 7.37 17.06
CA ALA A 944 -31.32 6.59 18.17
C ALA A 944 -31.91 7.02 19.54
N GLY A 945 -32.51 8.22 19.60
CA GLY A 945 -33.05 8.80 20.82
C GLY A 945 -31.97 9.31 21.77
N ASP A 946 -32.42 9.87 22.89
CA ASP A 946 -31.54 10.46 23.91
C ASP A 946 -30.82 9.41 24.76
N PRO A 947 -29.67 9.77 25.36
CA PRO A 947 -29.00 8.93 26.36
C PRO A 947 -29.95 8.55 27.49
N ASP A 948 -29.74 7.37 28.06
CA ASP A 948 -30.54 6.89 29.19
C ASP A 948 -30.45 7.85 30.39
N GLY A 949 -31.60 8.22 30.96
CA GLY A 949 -31.67 9.15 32.09
C GLY A 949 -31.52 10.64 31.73
N TRP A 950 -31.52 11.01 30.44
CA TRP A 950 -31.48 12.42 30.02
C TRP A 950 -32.80 13.15 30.34
N THR A 951 -32.72 14.20 31.16
CA THR A 951 -33.87 15.08 31.49
C THR A 951 -33.74 16.48 30.91
N GLY A 952 -32.55 16.84 30.40
CA GLY A 952 -32.24 18.17 29.87
C GLY A 952 -30.75 18.51 30.07
N ALA A 953 -30.29 19.58 29.43
CA ALA A 953 -28.88 19.97 29.44
C ALA A 953 -28.51 20.74 30.69
N VAL A 954 -29.40 21.64 31.14
CA VAL A 954 -29.21 22.42 32.37
C VAL A 954 -29.64 21.58 33.57
N ALA A 955 -28.78 21.46 34.58
CA ALA A 955 -29.04 20.73 35.81
C ALA A 955 -28.46 21.46 37.03
N GLU A 956 -28.63 20.88 38.21
CA GLU A 956 -27.98 21.34 39.44
C GLU A 956 -27.12 20.20 40.01
N GLU A 957 -25.85 20.50 40.31
CA GLU A 957 -24.90 19.58 40.94
C GLU A 957 -24.08 20.34 41.99
N ASP A 958 -23.88 19.75 43.17
CA ASP A 958 -23.17 20.35 44.32
C ASP A 958 -23.65 21.78 44.67
N GLY A 959 -24.96 22.02 44.57
CA GLY A 959 -25.59 23.32 44.84
C GLY A 959 -25.28 24.40 43.80
N LYS A 960 -24.78 24.02 42.61
CA LYS A 960 -24.48 24.93 41.50
C LYS A 960 -25.24 24.51 40.25
N LYS A 961 -25.72 25.48 39.48
CA LYS A 961 -26.25 25.20 38.13
C LYS A 961 -25.11 24.79 37.20
N VAL A 962 -25.38 23.81 36.36
CA VAL A 962 -24.45 23.22 35.41
C VAL A 962 -25.11 23.00 34.06
N ILE A 963 -24.31 22.84 33.01
CA ILE A 963 -24.78 22.38 31.71
C ILE A 963 -23.99 21.15 31.25
N LYS A 964 -24.67 20.14 30.74
CA LYS A 964 -24.12 18.79 30.54
C LYS A 964 -24.13 18.35 29.08
N ALA A 965 -23.05 17.71 28.67
CA ALA A 965 -23.02 16.82 27.51
C ALA A 965 -22.96 15.37 28.02
N VAL A 966 -23.75 14.47 27.44
CA VAL A 966 -23.88 13.08 27.88
C VAL A 966 -23.68 12.16 26.69
N ALA A 967 -22.70 11.28 26.79
CA ALA A 967 -22.49 10.25 25.79
C ALA A 967 -23.60 9.19 25.88
N GLY A 968 -24.26 8.90 24.76
CA GLY A 968 -25.14 7.74 24.63
C GLY A 968 -24.38 6.42 24.74
N GLU A 969 -25.00 5.45 25.39
CA GLU A 969 -24.58 4.05 25.52
C GLU A 969 -25.70 3.13 25.00
N ASN A 970 -25.45 1.83 24.87
CA ASN A 970 -26.47 0.83 24.47
C ASN A 970 -27.24 1.16 23.17
N GLY A 971 -26.59 1.83 22.21
CA GLY A 971 -27.19 2.20 20.92
C GLY A 971 -28.01 3.49 20.93
N LYS A 972 -27.99 4.28 22.02
CA LYS A 972 -28.54 5.64 22.09
C LYS A 972 -27.62 6.68 21.47
N GLY A 973 -28.18 7.78 20.98
CA GLY A 973 -27.39 8.92 20.47
C GLY A 973 -26.76 9.73 21.61
N HIS A 974 -25.59 10.33 21.38
CA HIS A 974 -25.00 11.29 22.32
C HIS A 974 -25.75 12.63 22.31
N ARG A 975 -25.74 13.34 23.44
CA ARG A 975 -26.11 14.75 23.58
C ARG A 975 -24.84 15.56 23.81
N TYR A 976 -24.47 16.41 22.85
CA TYR A 976 -23.31 17.29 22.95
C TYR A 976 -23.73 18.75 23.03
N LEU A 977 -22.83 19.63 23.48
CA LEU A 977 -23.09 21.08 23.51
C LEU A 977 -22.40 21.76 22.33
N GLU A 978 -23.08 22.72 21.70
CA GLU A 978 -22.54 23.56 20.63
C GLU A 978 -22.82 25.03 20.95
N THR A 979 -21.82 25.90 20.74
CA THR A 979 -22.01 27.35 20.90
C THR A 979 -22.74 27.95 19.70
N SER A 980 -23.65 28.88 19.95
CA SER A 980 -24.18 29.82 18.96
C SER A 980 -23.82 31.26 19.36
N GLY A 981 -23.55 32.13 18.39
CA GLY A 981 -23.16 33.53 18.63
C GLY A 981 -21.70 33.73 19.06
N VAL A 982 -20.85 32.70 18.92
CA VAL A 982 -19.41 32.78 19.24
C VAL A 982 -18.60 32.42 18.00
N SER A 983 -17.72 33.31 17.55
CA SER A 983 -16.79 33.06 16.45
C SER A 983 -15.49 33.84 16.65
N ALA A 984 -14.40 33.38 16.06
CA ALA A 984 -13.10 34.04 16.06
C ALA A 984 -12.46 33.99 14.68
N THR A 985 -11.80 35.08 14.29
CA THR A 985 -10.93 35.10 13.10
C THR A 985 -9.52 34.65 13.46
N SER A 986 -8.66 34.40 12.46
CA SER A 986 -7.27 33.95 12.69
C SER A 986 -6.41 34.93 13.50
N ASN A 987 -6.86 36.17 13.67
CA ASN A 987 -6.13 37.23 14.37
C ASN A 987 -6.71 37.51 15.77
N THR A 988 -7.76 36.78 16.20
CA THR A 988 -8.42 36.99 17.49
C THR A 988 -7.89 35.98 18.51
N GLN A 989 -7.05 36.41 19.45
CA GLN A 989 -6.65 35.55 20.57
C GLN A 989 -7.88 35.17 21.40
N THR A 990 -8.06 33.86 21.64
CA THR A 990 -9.19 33.34 22.41
C THR A 990 -8.71 32.46 23.55
N ALA A 991 -9.27 32.66 24.75
CA ALA A 991 -9.05 31.79 25.90
C ALA A 991 -10.39 31.35 26.50
N LEU A 992 -10.52 30.05 26.80
CA LEU A 992 -11.66 29.47 27.50
C LEU A 992 -11.25 29.22 28.96
N VAL A 993 -12.09 29.66 29.89
CA VAL A 993 -11.93 29.36 31.31
C VAL A 993 -13.18 28.61 31.79
N MET A 994 -13.01 27.34 32.17
CA MET A 994 -14.12 26.41 32.34
C MET A 994 -13.95 25.52 33.58
N PRO A 995 -14.86 25.59 34.58
CA PRO A 995 -14.97 24.55 35.59
C PRO A 995 -15.68 23.33 34.96
N PHE A 996 -15.10 22.15 35.07
CA PHE A 996 -15.65 20.94 34.46
C PHE A 996 -15.46 19.68 35.30
N LYS A 997 -16.33 18.69 35.05
CA LYS A 997 -16.20 17.30 35.50
C LYS A 997 -16.27 16.37 34.29
N VAL A 998 -15.52 15.28 34.37
CA VAL A 998 -15.67 14.15 33.45
C VAL A 998 -16.29 12.99 34.21
N VAL A 999 -17.32 12.39 33.64
CA VAL A 999 -17.95 11.17 34.16
C VAL A 999 -17.39 9.99 33.39
N ARG A 1000 -17.13 8.87 34.09
CA ARG A 1000 -16.71 7.63 33.44
C ARG A 1000 -17.86 7.09 32.58
N GLY A 1001 -17.58 6.76 31.32
CA GLY A 1001 -18.57 6.34 30.34
C GLY A 1001 -18.40 7.05 28.99
N GLY A 1002 -19.13 6.60 27.97
CA GLY A 1002 -19.00 7.04 26.58
C GLY A 1002 -18.03 6.21 25.73
N SER A 1003 -17.55 6.78 24.62
CA SER A 1003 -16.75 6.01 23.65
C SER A 1003 -15.42 5.52 24.23
N ASP A 1004 -14.99 4.32 23.83
CA ASP A 1004 -13.68 3.80 24.20
C ASP A 1004 -12.54 4.65 23.60
N GLY A 1005 -11.43 4.79 24.34
CA GLY A 1005 -10.28 5.60 23.93
C GLY A 1005 -10.44 7.11 24.17
N GLY A 1006 -9.86 7.93 23.30
CA GLY A 1006 -9.83 9.38 23.41
C GLY A 1006 -11.08 10.04 22.80
N ALA A 1007 -11.72 10.95 23.53
CA ALA A 1007 -12.87 11.71 23.05
C ALA A 1007 -12.76 13.20 23.41
N PHE A 1008 -13.31 14.06 22.55
CA PHE A 1008 -13.20 15.51 22.67
C PHE A 1008 -14.08 16.05 23.82
N ILE A 1009 -13.47 16.83 24.70
CA ILE A 1009 -14.16 17.63 25.73
C ILE A 1009 -14.40 19.05 25.21
N VAL A 1010 -13.45 19.62 24.47
CA VAL A 1010 -13.58 20.93 23.81
C VAL A 1010 -13.04 20.80 22.39
N LEU A 1011 -13.84 21.19 21.40
CA LEU A 1011 -13.50 21.13 20.00
C LEU A 1011 -13.97 22.40 19.27
N PRO A 1012 -13.06 23.36 19.03
CA PRO A 1012 -13.33 24.47 18.12
C PRO A 1012 -13.56 23.95 16.70
N MET A 1013 -14.50 24.52 15.98
CA MET A 1013 -14.95 24.09 14.66
C MET A 1013 -14.97 25.26 13.69
N ILE A 1014 -14.67 24.99 12.43
CA ILE A 1014 -14.91 25.90 11.31
C ILE A 1014 -15.76 25.16 10.27
N GLY A 1015 -17.01 25.57 10.11
CA GLY A 1015 -18.01 24.85 9.34
C GLY A 1015 -18.24 23.43 9.88
N GLY A 1016 -17.85 22.42 9.09
CA GLY A 1016 -17.96 21.00 9.42
C GLY A 1016 -16.65 20.36 9.90
N SER A 1017 -15.56 21.13 10.01
CA SER A 1017 -14.22 20.61 10.29
C SER A 1017 -13.67 21.08 11.64
N PRO A 1018 -12.84 20.26 12.32
CA PRO A 1018 -12.06 20.70 13.48
C PRO A 1018 -11.16 21.89 13.15
N ALA A 1019 -11.13 22.88 14.04
CA ALA A 1019 -10.06 23.88 14.10
C ALA A 1019 -8.99 23.46 15.13
N VAL A 1020 -7.79 24.06 15.06
CA VAL A 1020 -6.69 23.77 16.00
C VAL A 1020 -7.01 24.33 17.39
N GLY A 1021 -6.70 23.59 18.45
CA GLY A 1021 -6.93 24.01 19.83
C GLY A 1021 -7.97 23.18 20.60
N SER A 1022 -7.93 21.85 20.48
CA SER A 1022 -8.88 20.94 21.12
C SER A 1022 -8.39 20.36 22.45
N MET A 1023 -9.31 20.07 23.37
CA MET A 1023 -9.05 19.27 24.57
C MET A 1023 -9.67 17.88 24.43
N VAL A 1024 -8.86 16.83 24.60
CA VAL A 1024 -9.27 15.42 24.46
C VAL A 1024 -9.02 14.69 25.78
N ALA A 1025 -9.99 13.89 26.24
CA ALA A 1025 -9.83 12.99 27.39
C ALA A 1025 -9.82 11.53 26.98
N THR A 1026 -8.88 10.78 27.58
CA THR A 1026 -8.74 9.34 27.41
C THR A 1026 -8.98 8.62 28.74
N HIS A 1027 -9.71 7.50 28.71
CA HIS A 1027 -10.00 6.73 29.92
C HIS A 1027 -8.77 6.02 30.49
N GLY A 1028 -8.60 6.09 31.81
CA GLY A 1028 -7.74 5.24 32.64
C GLY A 1028 -8.52 4.53 33.75
N ALA A 1029 -7.84 3.63 34.47
CA ALA A 1029 -8.46 2.77 35.50
C ALA A 1029 -9.03 3.55 36.70
N GLU A 1030 -8.27 4.54 37.19
CA GLU A 1030 -8.58 5.34 38.39
C GLU A 1030 -8.93 6.81 38.06
N GLY A 1031 -8.92 7.18 36.79
CA GLY A 1031 -9.06 8.57 36.32
C GLY A 1031 -8.97 8.69 34.80
N PHE A 1032 -8.86 9.90 34.28
CA PHE A 1032 -8.67 10.19 32.85
C PHE A 1032 -7.40 11.01 32.63
N THR A 1033 -6.77 10.84 31.47
CA THR A 1033 -5.69 11.73 31.03
C THR A 1033 -6.21 12.77 30.05
N LEU A 1034 -5.53 13.90 29.97
CA LEU A 1034 -5.89 15.01 29.08
C LEU A 1034 -4.79 15.29 28.07
N ARG A 1035 -5.20 15.54 26.83
CA ARG A 1035 -4.39 16.24 25.83
C ARG A 1035 -5.01 17.61 25.62
N VAL A 1036 -4.23 18.66 25.85
CA VAL A 1036 -4.64 20.07 25.72
C VAL A 1036 -3.71 20.79 24.74
N PRO A 1037 -4.12 21.94 24.19
CA PRO A 1037 -3.23 22.81 23.41
C PRO A 1037 -2.08 23.36 24.25
N ASP A 1038 -0.97 23.72 23.61
CA ASP A 1038 0.18 24.36 24.27
C ASP A 1038 -0.27 25.63 25.03
N ASP A 1039 0.42 25.94 26.13
CA ASP A 1039 0.10 27.03 27.07
C ASP A 1039 -1.27 26.94 27.79
N SER A 1040 -1.98 25.83 27.64
CA SER A 1040 -3.19 25.53 28.41
C SER A 1040 -2.87 24.91 29.76
N THR A 1041 -3.70 25.20 30.76
CA THR A 1041 -3.52 24.69 32.14
C THR A 1041 -4.80 24.07 32.67
N VAL A 1042 -4.67 23.04 33.50
CA VAL A 1042 -5.77 22.49 34.30
C VAL A 1042 -5.37 22.54 35.76
N ASP A 1043 -6.25 23.04 36.61
CA ASP A 1043 -6.01 23.28 38.04
C ASP A 1043 -4.75 24.14 38.31
N GLY A 1044 -4.51 25.11 37.43
CA GLY A 1044 -3.36 26.03 37.50
C GLY A 1044 -2.04 25.45 36.97
N LYS A 1045 -2.00 24.18 36.55
CA LYS A 1045 -0.78 23.51 36.07
C LYS A 1045 -0.80 23.22 34.58
N VAL A 1046 0.39 23.25 33.97
CA VAL A 1046 0.59 22.74 32.59
C VAL A 1046 0.37 21.23 32.60
N VAL A 1047 -0.53 20.76 31.72
CA VAL A 1047 -0.91 19.36 31.63
C VAL A 1047 0.15 18.56 30.87
N ARG A 1048 0.62 17.46 31.46
CA ARG A 1048 1.47 16.47 30.79
C ARG A 1048 0.64 15.26 30.40
N ALA A 1049 1.05 14.55 29.35
CA ALA A 1049 0.34 13.37 28.85
C ALA A 1049 0.18 12.24 29.89
N THR A 1050 0.98 12.24 30.96
CA THR A 1050 0.95 11.27 32.06
C THR A 1050 0.08 11.71 33.25
N ASP A 1051 -0.43 12.93 33.26
CA ASP A 1051 -1.21 13.45 34.39
C ASP A 1051 -2.60 12.79 34.39
N VAL A 1052 -2.96 12.20 35.54
CA VAL A 1052 -4.24 11.50 35.73
C VAL A 1052 -5.15 12.37 36.60
N PHE A 1053 -6.30 12.74 36.03
CA PHE A 1053 -7.35 13.54 36.66
C PHE A 1053 -8.46 12.61 37.15
N ALA A 1054 -9.07 12.92 38.29
CA ALA A 1054 -10.06 12.05 38.91
C ALA A 1054 -11.45 12.24 38.26
N TYR A 1055 -12.16 11.15 38.00
CA TYR A 1055 -13.57 11.24 37.60
C TYR A 1055 -14.43 11.87 38.69
N ASN A 1056 -15.54 12.49 38.27
CA ASN A 1056 -16.55 13.07 39.16
C ASN A 1056 -16.03 14.13 40.15
N LYS A 1057 -14.81 14.66 39.94
CA LYS A 1057 -14.26 15.80 40.68
C LYS A 1057 -14.20 17.04 39.80
N TRP A 1058 -14.46 18.20 40.41
CA TRP A 1058 -14.33 19.49 39.73
C TRP A 1058 -12.87 19.78 39.42
N HIS A 1059 -12.62 20.15 38.18
CA HIS A 1059 -11.36 20.67 37.66
C HIS A 1059 -11.61 22.02 36.99
N VAL A 1060 -10.60 22.87 36.87
CA VAL A 1060 -10.71 24.16 36.18
C VAL A 1060 -9.69 24.23 35.05
N ALA A 1061 -10.17 24.29 33.81
CA ALA A 1061 -9.34 24.42 32.62
C ALA A 1061 -9.22 25.88 32.17
N LYS A 1062 -8.01 26.28 31.78
CA LYS A 1062 -7.71 27.47 30.95
C LYS A 1062 -7.15 26.98 29.62
N ILE A 1063 -7.93 27.08 28.54
CA ILE A 1063 -7.58 26.55 27.23
C ILE A 1063 -7.31 27.71 26.27
N GLN A 1064 -6.14 27.71 25.64
CA GLN A 1064 -5.80 28.70 24.61
C GLN A 1064 -6.22 28.18 23.23
N ILE A 1065 -6.95 28.99 22.46
CA ILE A 1065 -7.31 28.70 21.07
C ILE A 1065 -6.62 29.73 20.16
N SER A 1066 -5.79 29.23 19.25
CA SER A 1066 -4.97 30.03 18.34
C SER A 1066 -5.45 30.01 16.88
N ALA A 1067 -6.62 29.41 16.61
CA ALA A 1067 -7.19 29.28 15.27
C ALA A 1067 -8.55 29.97 15.13
N ALA A 1068 -8.92 30.29 13.88
CA ALA A 1068 -10.25 30.75 13.55
C ALA A 1068 -11.29 29.64 13.77
N PHE A 1069 -12.46 30.00 14.28
CA PHE A 1069 -13.58 29.07 14.49
C PHE A 1069 -14.91 29.82 14.35
N ASP A 1070 -15.97 29.12 13.95
CA ASP A 1070 -17.34 29.65 13.87
C ASP A 1070 -18.27 29.09 14.96
N LYS A 1071 -17.81 28.06 15.68
CA LYS A 1071 -18.46 27.48 16.88
C LYS A 1071 -17.48 26.61 17.68
N ILE A 1072 -17.86 26.25 18.90
CA ILE A 1072 -17.13 25.30 19.76
C ILE A 1072 -18.10 24.20 20.19
N ARG A 1073 -17.68 22.95 20.05
CA ARG A 1073 -18.39 21.77 20.54
C ARG A 1073 -17.79 21.25 21.83
N PHE A 1074 -18.64 20.66 22.67
CA PHE A 1074 -18.23 20.02 23.90
C PHE A 1074 -18.81 18.60 24.00
N GLY A 1075 -17.94 17.64 24.34
CA GLY A 1075 -18.32 16.24 24.56
C GLY A 1075 -18.46 15.38 23.30
N THR A 1076 -18.07 15.86 22.10
CA THR A 1076 -18.11 15.04 20.87
C THR A 1076 -17.12 15.46 19.77
N SER A 1077 -16.91 14.59 18.78
CA SER A 1077 -16.09 14.84 17.59
C SER A 1077 -16.82 15.67 16.51
N HIS A 1078 -16.10 16.13 15.49
CA HIS A 1078 -16.65 16.90 14.37
C HIS A 1078 -17.72 16.15 13.56
N VAL A 1079 -17.64 14.81 13.48
CA VAL A 1079 -18.67 13.94 12.87
C VAL A 1079 -19.64 13.34 13.88
N ALA A 1080 -19.53 13.71 15.16
CA ALA A 1080 -20.43 13.32 16.23
C ALA A 1080 -20.54 11.80 16.51
N ASN A 1081 -19.51 11.03 16.17
CA ASN A 1081 -19.46 9.56 16.32
C ASN A 1081 -18.78 9.07 17.60
N THR A 1082 -18.05 9.94 18.30
CA THR A 1082 -17.43 9.65 19.60
C THR A 1082 -17.97 10.62 20.64
N GLY A 1083 -18.32 10.14 21.83
CA GLY A 1083 -18.89 10.95 22.89
C GLY A 1083 -18.13 10.83 24.21
N ARG A 1084 -18.02 11.94 24.96
CA ARG A 1084 -17.58 11.95 26.36
C ARG A 1084 -18.59 12.69 27.21
N SER A 1085 -18.99 12.08 28.33
CA SER A 1085 -19.89 12.72 29.29
C SER A 1085 -19.13 13.76 30.11
N ILE A 1086 -19.53 15.01 29.98
CA ILE A 1086 -18.91 16.14 30.66
C ILE A 1086 -19.96 17.07 31.26
N THR A 1087 -19.63 17.65 32.40
CA THR A 1087 -20.45 18.67 33.07
C THR A 1087 -19.64 19.96 33.12
N ILE A 1088 -20.22 21.06 32.65
CA ILE A 1088 -19.62 22.40 32.69
C ILE A 1088 -20.35 23.22 33.75
N GLY A 1089 -19.61 23.78 34.70
CA GLY A 1089 -20.17 24.53 35.82
C GLY A 1089 -20.49 25.99 35.50
N ALA A 1090 -21.36 26.59 36.31
CA ALA A 1090 -21.59 28.03 36.36
C ALA A 1090 -20.27 28.83 36.47
N GLY A 1091 -20.15 29.88 35.67
CA GLY A 1091 -18.97 30.73 35.60
C GLY A 1091 -18.04 30.43 34.43
N PHE A 1092 -18.42 29.53 33.50
CA PHE A 1092 -17.72 29.34 32.23
C PHE A 1092 -17.63 30.66 31.44
N GLU A 1093 -16.42 31.00 30.98
CA GLU A 1093 -16.14 32.24 30.27
C GLU A 1093 -15.29 32.00 29.00
N ILE A 1094 -15.61 32.74 27.93
CA ILE A 1094 -14.83 32.83 26.70
C ILE A 1094 -14.33 34.27 26.57
N LEU A 1095 -13.01 34.44 26.54
CA LEU A 1095 -12.32 35.73 26.41
C LEU A 1095 -11.78 35.86 24.98
N GLN A 1096 -12.14 36.92 24.27
CA GLN A 1096 -11.67 37.18 22.91
C GLN A 1096 -10.99 38.55 22.81
N GLY A 1097 -9.86 38.62 22.13
CA GLY A 1097 -9.03 39.83 22.01
C GLY A 1097 -8.01 39.95 23.14
N ASP A 1098 -8.45 40.38 24.34
CA ASP A 1098 -7.60 40.47 25.54
C ASP A 1098 -7.81 39.25 26.44
N VAL A 1099 -6.82 38.35 26.45
CA VAL A 1099 -6.81 37.11 27.24
C VAL A 1099 -5.94 37.22 28.51
N SER A 1100 -5.38 38.39 28.82
CA SER A 1100 -4.44 38.59 29.94
C SER A 1100 -5.03 38.19 31.30
N LYS A 1101 -6.35 38.32 31.46
CA LYS A 1101 -7.08 37.96 32.70
C LYS A 1101 -7.53 36.50 32.79
N ALA A 1102 -7.20 35.66 31.81
CA ALA A 1102 -7.65 34.26 31.78
C ALA A 1102 -7.16 33.46 33.00
N ALA A 1103 -5.91 33.69 33.43
CA ALA A 1103 -5.34 33.03 34.60
C ALA A 1103 -5.99 33.50 35.93
N GLU A 1104 -6.26 34.81 36.06
CA GLU A 1104 -6.96 35.39 37.22
C GLU A 1104 -8.37 34.80 37.36
N LYS A 1105 -9.10 34.70 36.24
CA LYS A 1105 -10.45 34.12 36.19
C LYS A 1105 -10.45 32.62 36.51
N ALA A 1106 -9.45 31.87 36.04
CA ALA A 1106 -9.28 30.47 36.39
C ALA A 1106 -9.05 30.30 37.91
N ALA A 1107 -8.22 31.17 38.51
CA ALA A 1107 -7.98 31.17 39.96
C ALA A 1107 -9.25 31.45 40.77
N ALA A 1108 -10.05 32.43 40.35
CA ALA A 1108 -11.33 32.73 41.00
C ALA A 1108 -12.31 31.54 40.94
N LEU A 1109 -12.36 30.82 39.82
CA LEU A 1109 -13.18 29.61 39.68
C LEU A 1109 -12.64 28.45 40.53
N MET A 1110 -11.32 28.27 40.63
CA MET A 1110 -10.74 27.26 41.52
C MET A 1110 -11.19 27.49 42.98
N THR A 1111 -11.19 28.74 43.45
CA THR A 1111 -11.73 29.09 44.77
C THR A 1111 -13.24 28.79 44.88
N ALA A 1112 -14.04 29.17 43.89
CA ALA A 1112 -15.50 28.96 43.91
C ALA A 1112 -15.92 27.48 43.87
N TYR A 1113 -15.08 26.62 43.29
CA TYR A 1113 -15.31 25.17 43.19
C TYR A 1113 -14.52 24.34 44.20
N SER A 1114 -13.83 24.99 45.15
CA SER A 1114 -12.98 24.32 46.15
C SER A 1114 -11.91 23.41 45.54
N VAL A 1115 -11.35 23.82 44.40
CA VAL A 1115 -10.24 23.15 43.72
C VAL A 1115 -8.93 23.76 44.24
N ALA A 1116 -8.06 22.94 44.81
CA ALA A 1116 -6.77 23.40 45.31
C ALA A 1116 -5.89 23.84 44.13
N ALA A 1117 -5.47 25.09 44.10
CA ALA A 1117 -4.39 25.53 43.22
C ALA A 1117 -3.08 24.89 43.73
N VAL A 1118 -2.36 24.17 42.87
CA VAL A 1118 -1.11 23.49 43.24
C VAL A 1118 0.05 24.03 42.44
#